data_AF-A0A355CPP8-F1
#
_entry.id   AF-A0A355CPP8-F1
#
_cell.length_a   1.000
_cell.length_b   1.000
_cell.length_c   1.000
_cell.angle_alpha   90.00
_cell.angle_beta   90.00
_cell.angle_gamma   90.00
#
_symmetry.space_group_name_H-M   'P 1'
#
loop_
_entity.id
_entity.type
_entity.pdbx_description
1 polymer ?
#
loop_
_entity_poly.entity_id
_entity_poly.type
_entity_poly.pdbx_seq_one_letter_code
_entity_poly.pdbx_strand_id
1 'polypeptide(L)'
;MTNTYFQTANQLKQKGKLLKAVAYYYQAIEAKPNFYFYHHNLGEALTKLGRFEEAICSFQQAIDINPDGGGSYYCIAQLLLETGQIEPANLAYYRAIELNPSWGVVLVKQAGIERVIACFDYVLKPDPHQAIVYYDFSLYLAERDLMDEAIACFQKAPQFSHNQEVNNKGEQEKFPETGEIYDILWKNLNQLGKIDDISEPIPTKAEAESYFDKNSHYKIIDMNNLKESDKISLTNYGISCANLQLIKKDNLSLEEIYINTFVSTPKVKLSRKFVETVSEVWEPHKNYCCSKAIVETGYIYSVCPFSGKILRSNQSFYVYYENGVSMHFYRFVGQEIFYLVIGNTCRGKMCIYIPGKEVIIKISPHWLLSDEIKIIINRLKIYLVSSYQKVKFYIQTELPKKLVFDIGFNRNFGHYYWNDLSGILYLQHNNILEKIERFLVGDKQFFNVGGVFPEIPSDKITKLANNDELFQTILDNNYFAVQVSDLFMSQDLADRVTQFSLKKCSENPEFLEEVERAKKHFPLLCIQIRSSRTWVSQVEGNANIIKKLAEEFPNLGVVFDGWGRHEVEYPLAESMIVAEKDILNEILTLLPFNIPIYSLIGSTNYEKVVFINKVDLYCIPSGSGIAKVQWIANKPGVVHARPAVHGVDWVEEHWSSPLVRENIIPARLVSKEHMVGFPSSDYDCDWSAVYEEIVKIVRELSPR
;
A
#
# COMPACT_ATOMS: atom_id res chain seq x y z
N MET A 1 -12.26 27.84 -47.74
CA MET A 1 -12.58 29.24 -47.35
C MET A 1 -13.03 29.39 -45.90
N THR A 2 -13.65 28.38 -45.27
CA THR A 2 -14.14 28.42 -43.88
C THR A 2 -13.05 28.72 -42.84
N ASN A 3 -11.86 28.10 -42.99
CA ASN A 3 -10.73 28.30 -42.07
C ASN A 3 -10.21 29.76 -42.09
N THR A 4 -10.28 30.42 -43.26
CA THR A 4 -9.87 31.82 -43.46
C THR A 4 -10.75 32.82 -42.72
N TYR A 5 -12.07 32.61 -42.64
CA TYR A 5 -12.97 33.53 -41.93
C TYR A 5 -12.76 33.47 -40.42
N PHE A 6 -12.65 32.27 -39.84
CA PHE A 6 -12.38 32.11 -38.42
C PHE A 6 -11.01 32.66 -38.00
N GLN A 7 -9.96 32.39 -38.80
CA GLN A 7 -8.62 32.95 -38.55
C GLN A 7 -8.63 34.47 -38.61
N THR A 8 -9.31 35.05 -39.62
CA THR A 8 -9.46 36.51 -39.75
C THR A 8 -10.23 37.09 -38.57
N ALA A 9 -11.32 36.45 -38.14
CA ALA A 9 -12.10 36.86 -36.97
C ALA A 9 -11.25 36.85 -35.69
N ASN A 10 -10.47 35.80 -35.44
CA ASN A 10 -9.57 35.72 -34.29
C ASN A 10 -8.49 36.82 -34.31
N GLN A 11 -7.88 37.09 -35.47
CA GLN A 11 -6.92 38.18 -35.61
C GLN A 11 -7.56 39.56 -35.36
N LEU A 12 -8.78 39.78 -35.85
CA LEU A 12 -9.51 41.02 -35.61
C LEU A 12 -9.91 41.17 -34.14
N LYS A 13 -10.33 40.09 -33.48
CA LYS A 13 -10.63 40.04 -32.05
C LYS A 13 -9.40 40.40 -31.22
N GLN A 14 -8.23 39.83 -31.54
CA GLN A 14 -6.95 40.16 -30.89
C GLN A 14 -6.56 41.65 -31.07
N LYS A 15 -6.85 42.23 -32.24
CA LYS A 15 -6.63 43.66 -32.53
C LYS A 15 -7.70 44.60 -31.95
N GLY A 16 -8.64 44.08 -31.15
CA GLY A 16 -9.74 44.87 -30.56
C GLY A 16 -10.81 45.33 -31.56
N LYS A 17 -10.77 44.90 -32.82
CA LYS A 17 -11.75 45.25 -33.86
C LYS A 17 -12.98 44.36 -33.77
N LEU A 18 -13.65 44.40 -32.62
CA LEU A 18 -14.67 43.44 -32.21
C LEU A 18 -15.88 43.36 -33.15
N LEU A 19 -16.42 44.51 -33.60
CA LEU A 19 -17.55 44.53 -34.57
C LEU A 19 -17.22 43.81 -35.88
N LYS A 20 -15.97 43.98 -36.38
CA LYS A 20 -15.51 43.28 -37.59
C LYS A 20 -15.32 41.79 -37.32
N ALA A 21 -14.76 41.43 -36.15
CA ALA A 21 -14.59 40.04 -35.75
C ALA A 21 -15.94 39.31 -35.70
N VAL A 22 -16.98 39.92 -35.11
CA VAL A 22 -18.36 39.39 -35.07
C VAL A 22 -18.89 39.10 -36.47
N ALA A 23 -18.76 40.04 -37.41
CA ALA A 23 -19.19 39.82 -38.79
C ALA A 23 -18.50 38.61 -39.45
N TYR A 24 -17.18 38.46 -39.25
CA TYR A 24 -16.44 37.32 -39.77
C TYR A 24 -16.76 36.00 -39.05
N TYR A 25 -17.11 36.02 -37.75
CA TYR A 25 -17.61 34.83 -37.07
C TYR A 25 -18.96 34.38 -37.63
N TYR A 26 -19.90 35.29 -37.92
CA TYR A 26 -21.15 34.93 -38.60
C TYR A 26 -20.90 34.29 -39.97
N GLN A 27 -19.95 34.81 -40.77
CA GLN A 27 -19.58 34.17 -42.04
C GLN A 27 -18.96 32.78 -41.84
N ALA A 28 -18.17 32.59 -40.77
CA ALA A 28 -17.63 31.27 -40.43
C ALA A 28 -18.75 30.28 -40.03
N ILE A 29 -19.74 30.74 -39.26
CA ILE A 29 -20.91 29.97 -38.83
C ILE A 29 -21.79 29.61 -40.03
N GLU A 30 -22.10 30.55 -40.91
CA GLU A 30 -22.90 30.29 -42.13
C GLU A 30 -22.23 29.22 -43.00
N ALA A 31 -20.91 29.28 -43.13
CA ALA A 31 -20.16 28.31 -43.91
C ALA A 31 -19.99 26.94 -43.21
N LYS A 32 -20.10 26.85 -41.88
CA LYS A 32 -20.13 25.59 -41.11
C LYS A 32 -20.82 25.79 -39.75
N PRO A 33 -22.14 25.54 -39.67
CA PRO A 33 -22.94 25.90 -38.50
C PRO A 33 -22.67 25.01 -37.28
N ASN A 34 -22.30 23.74 -37.50
CA ASN A 34 -22.12 22.74 -36.44
C ASN A 34 -20.68 22.69 -35.91
N PHE A 35 -19.99 23.83 -35.83
CA PHE A 35 -18.64 23.90 -35.27
C PHE A 35 -18.63 24.83 -34.06
N TYR A 36 -18.65 24.21 -32.87
CA TYR A 36 -18.88 24.92 -31.60
C TYR A 36 -17.89 26.07 -31.34
N PHE A 37 -16.63 25.94 -31.78
CA PHE A 37 -15.62 26.99 -31.60
C PHE A 37 -16.02 28.32 -32.24
N TYR A 38 -16.78 28.33 -33.35
CA TYR A 38 -17.19 29.58 -33.98
C TYR A 38 -18.20 30.32 -33.12
N HIS A 39 -19.20 29.61 -32.60
CA HIS A 39 -20.21 30.14 -31.68
C HIS A 39 -19.59 30.58 -30.35
N HIS A 40 -18.67 29.78 -29.80
CA HIS A 40 -17.93 30.15 -28.59
C HIS A 40 -17.13 31.44 -28.76
N ASN A 41 -16.33 31.55 -29.83
CA ASN A 41 -15.52 32.74 -30.07
C ASN A 41 -16.36 33.97 -30.45
N LEU A 42 -17.51 33.77 -31.11
CA LEU A 42 -18.51 34.82 -31.33
C LEU A 42 -19.05 35.33 -29.99
N GLY A 43 -19.43 34.44 -29.08
CA GLY A 43 -19.85 34.76 -27.72
C GLY A 43 -18.84 35.64 -27.00
N GLU A 44 -17.55 35.25 -26.99
CA GLU A 44 -16.50 36.08 -26.36
C GLU A 44 -16.37 37.48 -26.98
N ALA A 45 -16.50 37.60 -28.31
CA ALA A 45 -16.43 38.88 -28.99
C ALA A 45 -17.64 39.78 -28.65
N LEU A 46 -18.83 39.17 -28.53
CA LEU A 46 -20.07 39.86 -28.13
C LEU A 46 -20.03 40.28 -26.66
N THR A 47 -19.47 39.46 -25.76
CA THR A 47 -19.21 39.82 -24.36
C THR A 47 -18.37 41.08 -24.27
N LYS A 48 -17.25 41.15 -25.02
CA LYS A 48 -16.38 42.34 -25.03
C LYS A 48 -17.04 43.59 -25.61
N LEU A 49 -18.15 43.44 -26.34
CA LEU A 49 -18.97 44.53 -26.85
C LEU A 49 -20.11 44.93 -25.90
N GLY A 50 -20.29 44.24 -24.77
CA GLY A 50 -21.41 44.45 -23.84
C GLY A 50 -22.75 43.88 -24.33
N ARG A 51 -22.75 43.07 -25.40
CA ARG A 51 -23.96 42.46 -25.99
C ARG A 51 -24.25 41.12 -25.30
N PHE A 52 -24.58 41.16 -24.01
CA PHE A 52 -24.60 39.97 -23.15
C PHE A 52 -25.65 38.92 -23.54
N GLU A 53 -26.85 39.33 -23.93
CA GLU A 53 -27.92 38.40 -24.33
C GLU A 53 -27.54 37.60 -25.58
N GLU A 54 -26.96 38.28 -26.58
CA GLU A 54 -26.48 37.65 -27.80
C GLU A 54 -25.26 36.77 -27.56
N ALA A 55 -24.39 37.15 -26.62
CA ALA A 55 -23.27 36.34 -26.20
C ALA A 55 -23.75 35.04 -25.53
N ILE A 56 -24.71 35.12 -24.60
CA ILE A 56 -25.33 33.95 -23.95
C ILE A 56 -25.93 33.02 -25.00
N CYS A 57 -26.69 33.54 -25.96
CA CYS A 57 -27.25 32.75 -27.06
C CYS A 57 -26.15 32.03 -27.87
N SER A 58 -25.07 32.75 -28.20
CA SER A 58 -23.93 32.18 -28.94
C SER A 58 -23.23 31.08 -28.14
N PHE A 59 -23.02 31.27 -26.84
CA PHE A 59 -22.45 30.22 -25.99
C PHE A 59 -23.40 29.02 -25.83
N GLN A 60 -24.72 29.25 -25.75
CA GLN A 60 -25.71 28.17 -25.68
C GLN A 60 -25.68 27.33 -26.95
N GLN A 61 -25.60 27.96 -28.13
CA GLN A 61 -25.40 27.24 -29.39
C GLN A 61 -24.10 26.43 -29.40
N ALA A 62 -23.03 26.94 -28.81
CA ALA A 62 -21.79 26.19 -28.68
C ALA A 62 -21.96 24.95 -27.77
N ILE A 63 -22.74 25.07 -26.68
CA ILE A 63 -23.09 23.96 -25.77
C ILE A 63 -23.98 22.94 -26.47
N ASP A 64 -24.99 23.38 -27.20
CA ASP A 64 -25.91 22.49 -27.93
C ASP A 64 -25.17 21.64 -28.98
N ILE A 65 -24.10 22.20 -29.58
CA ILE A 65 -23.23 21.49 -30.54
C ILE A 65 -22.21 20.60 -29.82
N ASN A 66 -21.66 21.05 -28.69
CA ASN A 66 -20.66 20.31 -27.92
C ASN A 66 -20.92 20.44 -26.40
N PRO A 67 -21.72 19.53 -25.82
CA PRO A 67 -22.09 19.59 -24.40
C PRO A 67 -20.92 19.28 -23.46
N ASP A 68 -19.82 18.70 -23.96
CA ASP A 68 -18.64 18.40 -23.14
C ASP A 68 -17.65 19.59 -23.07
N GLY A 69 -17.96 20.69 -23.76
CA GLY A 69 -17.14 21.90 -23.81
C GLY A 69 -17.29 22.82 -22.59
N GLY A 70 -16.65 22.47 -21.47
CA GLY A 70 -16.75 23.22 -20.20
C GLY A 70 -16.47 24.74 -20.28
N GLY A 71 -15.67 25.19 -21.26
CA GLY A 71 -15.37 26.62 -21.45
C GLY A 71 -16.59 27.48 -21.79
N SER A 72 -17.56 26.97 -22.56
CA SER A 72 -18.78 27.72 -22.86
C SER A 72 -19.68 27.87 -21.64
N TYR A 73 -19.80 26.83 -20.81
CA TYR A 73 -20.52 26.89 -19.54
C TYR A 73 -19.91 27.94 -18.60
N TYR A 74 -18.58 27.97 -18.49
CA TYR A 74 -17.88 28.95 -17.68
C TYR A 74 -18.14 30.39 -18.15
N CYS A 75 -18.07 30.66 -19.47
CA CYS A 75 -18.36 32.00 -20.01
C CYS A 75 -19.82 32.42 -19.79
N ILE A 76 -20.78 31.51 -19.94
CA ILE A 76 -22.19 31.78 -19.60
C ILE A 76 -22.31 32.11 -18.11
N ALA A 77 -21.67 31.34 -17.24
CA ALA A 77 -21.74 31.55 -15.80
C ALA A 77 -21.20 32.93 -15.38
N GLN A 78 -20.14 33.42 -16.03
CA GLN A 78 -19.62 34.78 -15.82
C GLN A 78 -20.65 35.85 -16.21
N LEU A 79 -21.23 35.74 -17.41
CA LEU A 79 -22.25 36.69 -17.89
C LEU A 79 -23.53 36.69 -17.04
N LEU A 80 -23.97 35.50 -16.62
CA LEU A 80 -25.12 35.36 -15.73
C LEU A 80 -24.86 36.01 -14.36
N LEU A 81 -23.64 35.88 -13.84
CA LEU A 81 -23.25 36.53 -12.59
C LEU A 81 -23.20 38.06 -12.74
N GLU A 82 -22.66 38.57 -13.85
CA GLU A 82 -22.63 40.01 -14.17
C GLU A 82 -24.04 40.61 -14.31
N THR A 83 -25.00 39.80 -14.76
CA THR A 83 -26.42 40.20 -14.89
C THR A 83 -27.26 39.90 -13.64
N GLY A 84 -26.66 39.45 -12.54
CA GLY A 84 -27.33 39.20 -11.25
C GLY A 84 -28.08 37.86 -11.16
N GLN A 85 -27.96 36.98 -12.14
CA GLN A 85 -28.60 35.66 -12.19
C GLN A 85 -27.73 34.61 -11.49
N ILE A 86 -27.68 34.68 -10.16
CA ILE A 86 -26.76 33.89 -9.33
C ILE A 86 -27.03 32.38 -9.48
N GLU A 87 -28.28 31.95 -9.44
CA GLU A 87 -28.62 30.52 -9.43
C GLU A 87 -28.34 29.81 -10.77
N PRO A 88 -28.75 30.37 -11.93
CA PRO A 88 -28.29 29.87 -13.23
C PRO A 88 -26.76 29.88 -13.39
N ALA A 89 -26.08 30.88 -12.84
CA ALA A 89 -24.61 30.93 -12.85
C ALA A 89 -23.97 29.80 -12.03
N ASN A 90 -24.51 29.48 -10.85
CA ASN A 90 -24.02 28.38 -10.01
C ASN A 90 -24.12 27.03 -10.75
N LEU A 91 -25.24 26.78 -11.44
CA LEU A 91 -25.43 25.58 -12.24
C LEU A 91 -24.41 25.49 -13.40
N ALA A 92 -24.20 26.59 -14.12
CA ALA A 92 -23.26 26.63 -15.24
C ALA A 92 -21.80 26.49 -14.78
N TYR A 93 -21.40 27.12 -13.66
CA TYR A 93 -20.08 26.92 -13.07
C TYR A 93 -19.88 25.47 -12.62
N TYR A 94 -20.86 24.88 -11.94
CA TYR A 94 -20.80 23.48 -11.53
C TYR A 94 -20.55 22.56 -12.74
N ARG A 95 -21.31 22.73 -13.83
CA ARG A 95 -21.12 21.95 -15.07
C ARG A 95 -19.73 22.13 -15.67
N ALA A 96 -19.20 23.35 -15.68
CA ALA A 96 -17.84 23.59 -16.16
C ALA A 96 -16.79 22.83 -15.32
N ILE A 97 -16.93 22.84 -13.99
CA ILE A 97 -16.03 22.17 -13.05
C ILE A 97 -16.14 20.65 -13.16
N GLU A 98 -17.36 20.12 -13.27
CA GLU A 98 -17.63 18.69 -13.44
C GLU A 98 -17.01 18.15 -14.73
N LEU A 99 -17.12 18.89 -15.84
CA LEU A 99 -16.51 18.51 -17.13
C LEU A 99 -14.97 18.64 -17.10
N ASN A 100 -14.46 19.68 -16.43
CA ASN A 100 -13.03 19.88 -16.28
C ASN A 100 -12.71 20.70 -15.00
N PRO A 101 -12.13 20.07 -13.96
CA PRO A 101 -11.84 20.73 -12.69
C PRO A 101 -10.89 21.93 -12.78
N SER A 102 -10.14 22.09 -13.88
CA SER A 102 -9.29 23.27 -14.08
C SER A 102 -10.08 24.58 -14.12
N TRP A 103 -11.35 24.56 -14.55
CA TRP A 103 -12.24 25.72 -14.47
C TRP A 103 -12.52 26.13 -13.03
N GLY A 104 -12.56 25.16 -12.11
CA GLY A 104 -12.66 25.43 -10.67
C GLY A 104 -11.41 26.16 -10.15
N VAL A 105 -10.22 25.75 -10.57
CA VAL A 105 -8.97 26.45 -10.22
C VAL A 105 -8.94 27.88 -10.77
N VAL A 106 -9.41 28.09 -12.01
CA VAL A 106 -9.55 29.43 -12.58
C VAL A 106 -10.51 30.26 -11.73
N LEU A 107 -11.66 29.69 -11.35
CA LEU A 107 -12.65 30.37 -10.54
C LEU A 107 -12.13 30.71 -9.13
N VAL A 108 -11.40 29.80 -8.48
CA VAL A 108 -10.71 30.05 -7.20
C VAL A 108 -9.77 31.26 -7.32
N LYS A 109 -8.94 31.31 -8.36
CA LYS A 109 -7.99 32.41 -8.56
C LYS A 109 -8.64 33.77 -8.81
N GLN A 110 -9.85 33.78 -9.35
CA GLN A 110 -10.58 35.01 -9.67
C GLN A 110 -11.50 35.49 -8.54
N ALA A 111 -12.20 34.56 -7.89
CA ALA A 111 -13.32 34.85 -6.99
C ALA A 111 -13.20 34.18 -5.61
N GLY A 112 -12.12 33.41 -5.35
CA GLY A 112 -11.91 32.67 -4.13
C GLY A 112 -12.65 31.33 -4.08
N ILE A 113 -12.25 30.48 -3.14
CA ILE A 113 -12.81 29.12 -2.97
C ILE A 113 -14.30 29.11 -2.62
N GLU A 114 -14.78 30.15 -1.92
CA GLU A 114 -16.18 30.25 -1.50
C GLU A 114 -17.15 30.28 -2.69
N ARG A 115 -16.70 30.76 -3.86
CA ARG A 115 -17.53 30.75 -5.05
C ARG A 115 -17.72 29.34 -5.59
N VAL A 116 -16.70 28.49 -5.56
CA VAL A 116 -16.81 27.08 -5.95
C VAL A 116 -17.70 26.33 -4.96
N ILE A 117 -17.47 26.53 -3.66
CA ILE A 117 -18.30 25.92 -2.60
C ILE A 117 -19.77 26.30 -2.79
N ALA A 118 -20.09 27.57 -3.05
CA ALA A 118 -21.47 28.00 -3.32
C ALA A 118 -22.09 27.30 -4.55
N CYS A 119 -21.29 27.00 -5.57
CA CYS A 119 -21.77 26.25 -6.74
C CYS A 119 -22.07 24.79 -6.38
N PHE A 120 -21.20 24.15 -5.59
CA PHE A 120 -21.42 22.79 -5.09
C PHE A 120 -22.65 22.72 -4.17
N ASP A 121 -22.74 23.63 -3.19
CA ASP A 121 -23.85 23.72 -2.23
C ASP A 121 -25.20 23.89 -2.94
N TYR A 122 -25.22 24.73 -3.98
CA TYR A 122 -26.44 24.98 -4.76
C TYR A 122 -26.90 23.73 -5.54
N VAL A 123 -25.98 23.07 -6.25
CA VAL A 123 -26.34 21.98 -7.17
C VAL A 123 -26.56 20.66 -6.45
N LEU A 124 -25.64 20.30 -5.55
CA LEU A 124 -25.65 19.00 -4.87
C LEU A 124 -26.69 19.00 -3.74
N LYS A 125 -26.98 20.19 -3.17
CA LYS A 125 -27.62 20.36 -1.86
C LYS A 125 -26.76 19.69 -0.77
N PRO A 126 -26.90 20.02 0.53
CA PRO A 126 -26.11 19.40 1.58
C PRO A 126 -26.52 17.93 1.83
N ASP A 127 -26.25 17.07 0.86
CA ASP A 127 -26.42 15.62 0.91
C ASP A 127 -25.06 14.98 1.22
N PRO A 128 -24.91 14.34 2.40
CA PRO A 128 -23.69 13.64 2.79
C PRO A 128 -23.24 12.55 1.79
N HIS A 129 -24.16 12.01 0.97
CA HIS A 129 -23.83 11.04 -0.06
C HIS A 129 -23.08 11.67 -1.26
N GLN A 130 -23.14 12.99 -1.43
CA GLN A 130 -22.48 13.73 -2.51
C GLN A 130 -21.18 14.42 -2.06
N ALA A 131 -20.74 14.19 -0.82
CA ALA A 131 -19.49 14.73 -0.26
C ALA A 131 -18.23 14.38 -1.09
N ILE A 132 -18.30 13.32 -1.90
CA ILE A 132 -17.19 12.87 -2.75
C ILE A 132 -16.71 13.97 -3.71
N VAL A 133 -17.60 14.83 -4.22
CA VAL A 133 -17.25 15.91 -5.15
C VAL A 133 -16.34 16.94 -4.48
N TYR A 134 -16.64 17.30 -3.23
CA TYR A 134 -15.80 18.21 -2.45
C TYR A 134 -14.43 17.59 -2.18
N TYR A 135 -14.39 16.30 -1.83
CA TYR A 135 -13.13 15.60 -1.56
C TYR A 135 -12.25 15.49 -2.80
N ASP A 136 -12.83 15.10 -3.94
CA ASP A 136 -12.10 14.97 -5.20
C ASP A 136 -11.57 16.32 -5.69
N PHE A 137 -12.37 17.39 -5.57
CA PHE A 137 -11.90 18.73 -5.91
C PHE A 137 -10.85 19.26 -4.94
N SER A 138 -10.96 18.96 -3.64
CA SER A 138 -9.93 19.32 -2.64
C SER A 138 -8.58 18.68 -2.97
N LEU A 139 -8.59 17.40 -3.35
CA LEU A 139 -7.38 16.71 -3.82
C LEU A 139 -6.80 17.36 -5.07
N TYR A 140 -7.66 17.69 -6.03
CA TYR A 140 -7.27 18.37 -7.26
C TYR A 140 -6.59 19.74 -6.99
N LEU A 141 -7.06 20.47 -5.99
CA LEU A 141 -6.46 21.73 -5.52
C LEU A 141 -5.11 21.50 -4.83
N ALA A 142 -5.03 20.53 -3.92
CA ALA A 142 -3.80 20.21 -3.19
C ALA A 142 -2.66 19.79 -4.14
N GLU A 143 -2.97 19.01 -5.18
CA GLU A 143 -2.01 18.61 -6.23
C GLU A 143 -1.49 19.79 -7.08
N ARG A 144 -2.09 20.98 -6.96
CA ARG A 144 -1.69 22.23 -7.63
C ARG A 144 -1.11 23.26 -6.66
N ASP A 145 -0.68 22.80 -5.49
CA ASP A 145 -0.13 23.61 -4.40
C ASP A 145 -1.11 24.70 -3.88
N LEU A 146 -2.43 24.50 -4.03
CA LEU A 146 -3.50 25.35 -3.47
C LEU A 146 -4.03 24.76 -2.15
N MET A 147 -3.16 24.64 -1.16
CA MET A 147 -3.42 23.87 0.07
C MET A 147 -4.48 24.51 0.97
N ASP A 148 -4.51 25.85 1.09
CA ASP A 148 -5.50 26.53 1.94
C ASP A 148 -6.92 26.39 1.36
N GLU A 149 -7.05 26.51 0.05
CA GLU A 149 -8.30 26.31 -0.66
C GLU A 149 -8.73 24.84 -0.66
N ALA A 150 -7.78 23.92 -0.76
CA ALA A 150 -8.04 22.49 -0.61
C ALA A 150 -8.63 22.17 0.77
N ILE A 151 -8.05 22.70 1.84
CA ILE A 151 -8.55 22.50 3.21
C ILE A 151 -9.94 23.12 3.38
N ALA A 152 -10.15 24.35 2.88
CA ALA A 152 -11.44 25.03 2.94
C ALA A 152 -12.53 24.23 2.22
N CYS A 153 -12.25 23.76 0.99
CA CYS A 153 -13.17 22.92 0.23
C CYS A 153 -13.46 21.60 0.95
N PHE A 154 -12.43 20.98 1.53
CA PHE A 154 -12.54 19.70 2.22
C PHE A 154 -13.47 19.83 3.44
N GLN A 155 -13.26 20.87 4.26
CA GLN A 155 -14.03 21.09 5.48
C GLN A 155 -15.50 21.43 5.21
N LYS A 156 -15.82 21.90 4.00
CA LYS A 156 -17.19 22.22 3.57
C LYS A 156 -17.98 21.03 3.08
N ALA A 157 -17.34 19.89 2.83
CA ALA A 157 -18.03 18.68 2.42
C ALA A 157 -19.20 18.38 3.38
N PRO A 158 -20.42 18.12 2.86
CA PRO A 158 -21.57 17.79 3.69
C PRO A 158 -21.25 16.63 4.62
N GLN A 159 -21.45 16.85 5.91
CA GLN A 159 -21.14 15.85 6.93
C GLN A 159 -22.36 15.02 7.23
N PHE A 160 -22.16 13.73 7.49
CA PHE A 160 -23.22 12.87 7.95
C PHE A 160 -23.59 13.28 9.39
N SER A 161 -24.66 14.04 9.56
CA SER A 161 -25.22 14.35 10.88
C SER A 161 -26.22 13.27 11.24
N HIS A 162 -25.92 12.49 12.28
CA HIS A 162 -26.93 11.61 12.87
C HIS A 162 -27.98 12.46 13.59
N ASN A 163 -29.04 12.86 12.88
CA ASN A 163 -30.27 13.33 13.51
C ASN A 163 -31.04 12.10 14.00
N GLN A 164 -30.54 11.47 15.05
CA GLN A 164 -31.48 10.97 16.03
C GLN A 164 -31.68 12.10 17.04
N GLU A 165 -32.85 12.73 16.96
CA GLU A 165 -33.68 12.74 18.15
C GLU A 165 -33.66 11.30 18.66
N VAL A 166 -32.72 11.02 19.56
CA VAL A 166 -32.92 9.98 20.54
C VAL A 166 -34.18 10.48 21.23
N ASN A 167 -35.32 9.95 20.79
CA ASN A 167 -36.40 9.70 21.70
C ASN A 167 -35.72 9.07 22.90
N ASN A 168 -35.49 9.88 23.93
CA ASN A 168 -35.19 9.46 25.29
C ASN A 168 -36.45 8.75 25.86
N LYS A 169 -37.03 7.85 25.07
CA LYS A 169 -37.79 6.69 25.49
C LYS A 169 -36.86 5.50 25.29
N GLY A 170 -35.86 5.42 26.15
CA GLY A 170 -35.45 4.19 26.82
C GLY A 170 -35.40 2.88 26.05
N GLU A 171 -35.02 2.87 24.78
CA GLU A 171 -34.41 1.69 24.17
C GLU A 171 -32.93 2.00 23.94
N GLN A 172 -32.22 2.19 25.06
CA GLN A 172 -30.89 1.61 25.15
C GLN A 172 -31.07 0.16 24.70
N GLU A 173 -30.32 -0.31 23.70
CA GLU A 173 -29.98 -1.72 23.71
C GLU A 173 -29.36 -1.95 25.08
N LYS A 174 -30.18 -2.48 26.00
CA LYS A 174 -29.78 -2.88 27.33
C LYS A 174 -28.87 -4.08 27.12
N PHE A 175 -27.60 -3.79 26.86
CA PHE A 175 -26.55 -4.74 27.16
C PHE A 175 -26.71 -5.10 28.64
N PRO A 176 -26.68 -6.39 28.99
CA PRO A 176 -26.96 -6.83 30.35
C PRO A 176 -26.12 -6.02 31.33
N GLU A 177 -26.78 -5.36 32.30
CA GLU A 177 -26.13 -4.59 33.37
C GLU A 177 -25.20 -5.46 34.23
N THR A 178 -25.34 -6.79 34.10
CA THR A 178 -24.39 -7.82 34.55
C THR A 178 -23.70 -8.46 33.34
N GLY A 179 -22.74 -7.77 32.74
CA GLY A 179 -21.87 -8.34 31.71
C GLY A 179 -20.72 -9.14 32.34
N GLU A 180 -20.23 -10.18 31.67
CA GLU A 180 -18.97 -10.80 32.08
C GLU A 180 -17.83 -9.76 32.05
N ILE A 181 -16.82 -9.92 32.92
CA ILE A 181 -15.72 -8.95 33.09
C ILE A 181 -15.06 -8.53 31.77
N TYR A 182 -14.96 -9.43 30.80
CA TYR A 182 -14.40 -9.18 29.47
C TYR A 182 -15.14 -8.09 28.70
N ASP A 183 -16.47 -8.13 28.71
CA ASP A 183 -17.31 -7.14 28.03
C ASP A 183 -17.22 -5.78 28.72
N ILE A 184 -17.15 -5.76 30.05
CA ILE A 184 -17.01 -4.52 30.82
C ILE A 184 -15.67 -3.85 30.48
N LEU A 185 -14.58 -4.61 30.54
CA LEU A 185 -13.24 -4.13 30.20
C LEU A 185 -13.18 -3.62 28.75
N TRP A 186 -13.71 -4.40 27.80
CA TRP A 186 -13.77 -4.02 26.39
C TRP A 186 -14.58 -2.75 26.15
N LYS A 187 -15.76 -2.62 26.77
CA LYS A 187 -16.62 -1.44 26.65
C LYS A 187 -15.96 -0.20 27.22
N ASN A 188 -15.29 -0.32 28.37
CA ASN A 188 -14.59 0.80 29.00
C ASN A 188 -13.44 1.32 28.14
N LEU A 189 -12.61 0.42 27.58
CA LEU A 189 -11.52 0.81 26.68
C LEU A 189 -12.03 1.49 25.39
N ASN A 190 -13.29 1.27 25.02
CA ASN A 190 -13.92 1.82 23.82
C ASN A 190 -14.98 2.90 24.10
N GLN A 191 -15.04 3.45 25.33
CA GLN A 191 -16.00 4.50 25.74
C GLN A 191 -17.47 4.14 25.47
N LEU A 192 -17.79 2.85 25.56
CA LEU A 192 -19.14 2.31 25.40
C LEU A 192 -19.88 2.14 26.74
N GLY A 193 -19.17 2.27 27.87
CA GLY A 193 -19.67 2.09 29.23
C GLY A 193 -19.40 3.30 30.14
N LYS A 194 -19.98 3.29 31.35
CA LYS A 194 -19.87 4.35 32.37
C LYS A 194 -19.06 3.95 33.62
N ILE A 195 -18.42 2.79 33.62
CA ILE A 195 -17.83 2.21 34.83
C ILE A 195 -16.32 2.40 34.80
N ASP A 196 -15.79 3.43 35.45
CA ASP A 196 -14.34 3.70 35.43
C ASP A 196 -13.53 2.83 36.41
N ASP A 197 -14.15 2.36 37.49
CA ASP A 197 -13.50 1.58 38.55
C ASP A 197 -13.97 0.12 38.53
N ILE A 198 -13.02 -0.79 38.30
CA ILE A 198 -13.24 -2.23 38.25
C ILE A 198 -12.50 -2.85 39.44
N SER A 199 -13.23 -3.49 40.33
CA SER A 199 -12.68 -4.22 41.50
C SER A 199 -12.33 -5.68 41.21
N GLU A 200 -12.79 -6.22 40.07
CA GLU A 200 -12.57 -7.60 39.67
C GLU A 200 -11.15 -7.83 39.11
N PRO A 201 -10.59 -9.05 39.25
CA PRO A 201 -9.29 -9.38 38.70
C PRO A 201 -9.29 -9.27 37.18
N ILE A 202 -8.21 -8.73 36.61
CA ILE A 202 -8.01 -8.68 35.17
C ILE A 202 -7.80 -10.11 34.66
N PRO A 203 -8.55 -10.56 33.64
CA PRO A 203 -8.45 -11.92 33.14
C PRO A 203 -7.11 -12.17 32.45
N THR A 204 -6.67 -13.43 32.49
CA THR A 204 -5.51 -13.87 31.74
C THR A 204 -5.78 -13.91 30.23
N LYS A 205 -4.71 -13.95 29.43
CA LYS A 205 -4.80 -14.07 27.96
C LYS A 205 -5.60 -15.31 27.53
N ALA A 206 -5.37 -16.45 28.19
CA ALA A 206 -6.05 -17.72 27.86
C ALA A 206 -7.54 -17.70 28.19
N GLU A 207 -7.93 -17.08 29.31
CA GLU A 207 -9.35 -16.95 29.66
C GLU A 207 -10.07 -16.00 28.69
N ALA A 208 -9.43 -14.87 28.35
CA ALA A 208 -9.96 -13.93 27.35
C ALA A 208 -10.09 -14.57 25.96
N GLU A 209 -9.14 -15.40 25.56
CA GLU A 209 -9.19 -16.15 24.31
C GLU A 209 -10.38 -17.10 24.26
N SER A 210 -10.55 -17.94 25.29
CA SER A 210 -11.72 -18.82 25.37
C SER A 210 -13.05 -18.06 25.38
N TYR A 211 -13.08 -16.83 25.91
CA TYR A 211 -14.29 -16.01 25.93
C TYR A 211 -14.61 -15.42 24.55
N PHE A 212 -13.67 -14.68 23.95
CA PHE A 212 -13.95 -13.94 22.71
C PHE A 212 -14.13 -14.85 21.50
N ASP A 213 -13.53 -16.04 21.48
CA ASP A 213 -13.75 -17.02 20.42
C ASP A 213 -15.16 -17.60 20.41
N LYS A 214 -15.82 -17.64 21.57
CA LYS A 214 -17.20 -18.15 21.69
C LYS A 214 -18.25 -17.04 21.53
N ASN A 215 -17.96 -15.84 22.02
CA ASN A 215 -18.97 -14.79 22.19
C ASN A 215 -18.87 -13.64 21.18
N SER A 216 -17.81 -13.55 20.38
CA SER A 216 -17.70 -12.47 19.39
C SER A 216 -18.44 -12.80 18.09
N HIS A 217 -19.37 -11.94 17.70
CA HIS A 217 -20.10 -12.04 16.44
C HIS A 217 -19.96 -10.75 15.65
N TYR A 218 -19.41 -10.85 14.44
CA TYR A 218 -19.09 -9.70 13.61
C TYR A 218 -19.97 -9.64 12.37
N LYS A 219 -20.48 -8.45 12.05
CA LYS A 219 -20.99 -8.16 10.72
C LYS A 219 -19.85 -7.67 9.83
N ILE A 220 -19.64 -8.32 8.70
CA ILE A 220 -18.63 -7.94 7.72
C ILE A 220 -19.29 -7.25 6.54
N ILE A 221 -18.82 -6.05 6.21
CA ILE A 221 -19.23 -5.28 5.04
C ILE A 221 -18.02 -5.13 4.12
N ASP A 222 -18.15 -5.52 2.85
CA ASP A 222 -17.07 -5.43 1.86
C ASP A 222 -17.29 -4.23 0.94
N MET A 223 -16.46 -3.20 1.06
CA MET A 223 -16.55 -2.01 0.21
C MET A 223 -16.23 -2.29 -1.27
N ASN A 224 -15.56 -3.41 -1.57
CA ASN A 224 -15.27 -3.81 -2.94
C ASN A 224 -16.43 -4.58 -3.59
N ASN A 225 -17.41 -5.01 -2.81
CA ASN A 225 -18.58 -5.74 -3.26
C ASN A 225 -19.81 -5.34 -2.44
N LEU A 226 -20.11 -4.04 -2.44
CA LEU A 226 -21.11 -3.44 -1.56
C LEU A 226 -22.53 -3.77 -2.04
N LYS A 227 -23.28 -4.54 -1.25
CA LYS A 227 -24.68 -4.88 -1.55
C LYS A 227 -25.62 -3.78 -1.09
N GLU A 228 -26.85 -3.77 -1.62
CA GLU A 228 -27.86 -2.79 -1.20
C GLU A 228 -28.22 -2.93 0.29
N SER A 229 -28.26 -4.17 0.80
CA SER A 229 -28.41 -4.44 2.24
C SER A 229 -27.28 -3.84 3.08
N ASP A 230 -26.06 -3.80 2.54
CA ASP A 230 -24.91 -3.25 3.23
C ASP A 230 -24.99 -1.74 3.30
N LYS A 231 -25.42 -1.08 2.21
CA LYS A 231 -25.69 0.37 2.20
C LYS A 231 -26.75 0.76 3.22
N ILE A 232 -27.87 0.03 3.27
CA ILE A 232 -28.92 0.24 4.28
C ILE A 232 -28.34 0.09 5.69
N SER A 233 -27.48 -0.91 5.88
CA SER A 233 -26.83 -1.14 7.18
C SER A 233 -25.90 0.00 7.56
N LEU A 234 -25.05 0.47 6.64
CA LEU A 234 -24.16 1.61 6.86
C LEU A 234 -24.97 2.86 7.22
N THR A 235 -26.06 3.14 6.49
CA THR A 235 -26.98 4.24 6.80
C THR A 235 -27.59 4.10 8.19
N ASN A 236 -28.08 2.92 8.57
CA ASN A 236 -28.63 2.65 9.90
C ASN A 236 -27.59 2.82 11.01
N TYR A 237 -26.33 2.53 10.71
CA TYR A 237 -25.20 2.75 11.62
C TYR A 237 -24.68 4.19 11.63
N GLY A 238 -25.24 5.08 10.81
CA GLY A 238 -24.78 6.45 10.65
C GLY A 238 -23.41 6.59 9.99
N ILE A 239 -23.00 5.62 9.18
CA ILE A 239 -21.69 5.55 8.53
C ILE A 239 -21.83 6.00 7.07
N SER A 240 -21.03 7.00 6.66
CA SER A 240 -21.05 7.52 5.29
C SER A 240 -20.18 6.68 4.35
N CYS A 241 -20.76 6.16 3.27
CA CYS A 241 -20.03 5.51 2.19
C CYS A 241 -18.96 6.43 1.57
N ALA A 242 -19.22 7.74 1.44
CA ALA A 242 -18.26 8.70 0.89
C ALA A 242 -17.03 8.84 1.81
N ASN A 243 -17.24 8.86 3.13
CA ASN A 243 -16.15 8.88 4.09
C ASN A 243 -15.34 7.58 4.04
N LEU A 244 -15.99 6.41 3.93
CA LEU A 244 -15.30 5.13 3.78
C LEU A 244 -14.45 5.06 2.51
N GLN A 245 -14.95 5.59 1.39
CA GLN A 245 -14.18 5.68 0.14
C GLN A 245 -12.95 6.58 0.32
N LEU A 246 -13.08 7.68 1.06
CA LEU A 246 -11.96 8.56 1.34
C LEU A 246 -10.92 7.90 2.26
N ILE A 247 -11.35 7.17 3.30
CA ILE A 247 -10.43 6.42 4.18
C ILE A 247 -9.64 5.39 3.35
N LYS A 248 -10.29 4.71 2.41
CA LYS A 248 -9.68 3.72 1.52
C LYS A 248 -8.57 4.30 0.62
N LYS A 249 -8.60 5.59 0.27
CA LYS A 249 -7.59 6.21 -0.61
C LYS A 249 -6.20 6.22 0.06
N ASP A 250 -5.18 5.89 -0.73
CA ASP A 250 -3.77 6.17 -0.43
C ASP A 250 -3.30 7.26 -1.37
N ASN A 251 -3.21 8.48 -0.86
CA ASN A 251 -2.86 9.65 -1.65
C ASN A 251 -2.07 10.63 -0.77
N LEU A 252 -0.91 11.06 -1.25
CA LEU A 252 -0.01 11.88 -0.45
C LEU A 252 -0.57 13.29 -0.22
N SER A 253 -1.24 13.86 -1.22
CA SER A 253 -1.92 15.15 -1.12
C SER A 253 -3.09 15.08 -0.13
N LEU A 254 -3.78 13.94 -0.02
CA LEU A 254 -4.83 13.71 0.98
C LEU A 254 -4.27 13.77 2.40
N GLU A 255 -3.15 13.08 2.65
CA GLU A 255 -2.48 13.12 3.95
C GLU A 255 -2.00 14.55 4.27
N GLU A 256 -1.49 15.29 3.29
CA GLU A 256 -1.12 16.70 3.47
C GLU A 256 -2.33 17.59 3.80
N ILE A 257 -3.50 17.38 3.17
CA ILE A 257 -4.75 18.07 3.58
C ILE A 257 -5.08 17.78 5.04
N TYR A 258 -4.98 16.51 5.45
CA TYR A 258 -5.25 16.11 6.83
C TYR A 258 -4.31 16.77 7.83
N ILE A 259 -3.00 16.72 7.56
CA ILE A 259 -1.97 17.29 8.43
C ILE A 259 -2.16 18.80 8.56
N ASN A 260 -2.33 19.48 7.42
CA ASN A 260 -2.41 20.94 7.38
C ASN A 260 -3.72 21.52 7.90
N THR A 261 -4.71 20.67 8.19
CA THR A 261 -5.90 21.07 8.96
C THR A 261 -5.57 21.37 10.43
N PHE A 262 -4.50 20.77 10.97
CA PHE A 262 -4.07 20.98 12.37
C PHE A 262 -2.90 21.97 12.50
N VAL A 263 -2.26 22.36 11.41
CA VAL A 263 -1.04 23.19 11.42
C VAL A 263 -1.32 24.51 10.70
N SER A 264 -1.13 25.62 11.42
CA SER A 264 -1.51 26.94 10.93
C SER A 264 -0.43 27.65 10.09
N THR A 265 0.86 27.26 10.16
CA THR A 265 1.96 27.59 9.21
C THR A 265 3.34 27.24 9.83
N PRO A 266 4.40 26.94 9.04
CA PRO A 266 4.38 26.68 7.60
C PRO A 266 3.60 25.40 7.27
N LYS A 267 3.07 25.30 6.06
CA LYS A 267 2.36 24.09 5.63
C LYS A 267 3.35 22.92 5.57
N VAL A 268 2.95 21.79 6.14
CA VAL A 268 3.70 20.54 6.06
C VAL A 268 3.54 19.98 4.65
N LYS A 269 4.67 19.74 3.98
CA LYS A 269 4.74 18.99 2.73
C LYS A 269 5.50 17.71 3.03
N LEU A 270 4.90 16.57 2.77
CA LEU A 270 5.50 15.29 3.08
C LEU A 270 6.69 15.03 2.15
N SER A 271 7.67 14.30 2.67
CA SER A 271 8.89 13.95 1.96
C SER A 271 8.57 13.04 0.77
N ARG A 272 9.20 13.36 -0.36
CA ARG A 272 8.97 12.73 -1.67
C ARG A 272 10.26 12.25 -2.33
N LYS A 273 11.41 12.33 -1.64
CA LYS A 273 12.67 11.85 -2.20
C LYS A 273 12.63 10.32 -2.21
N PHE A 274 13.10 9.70 -3.29
CA PHE A 274 13.19 8.25 -3.39
C PHE A 274 11.82 7.53 -3.26
N VAL A 275 10.99 7.67 -4.29
CA VAL A 275 9.84 6.79 -4.55
C VAL A 275 9.78 6.61 -6.05
N GLU A 276 10.50 5.62 -6.58
CA GLU A 276 10.29 5.21 -7.96
C GLU A 276 9.10 4.25 -8.04
N THR A 277 8.27 4.47 -9.05
CA THR A 277 6.94 3.92 -9.27
C THR A 277 6.87 2.41 -9.10
N VAL A 278 6.39 1.98 -7.94
CA VAL A 278 5.80 0.65 -7.76
C VAL A 278 4.28 0.79 -7.61
N SER A 279 3.64 1.70 -8.35
CA SER A 279 2.17 1.87 -8.30
C SER A 279 1.40 0.63 -8.77
N GLU A 280 2.08 -0.30 -9.47
CA GLU A 280 1.44 -1.40 -10.18
C GLU A 280 1.81 -2.81 -9.67
N VAL A 281 2.73 -2.96 -8.71
CA VAL A 281 3.06 -4.30 -8.19
C VAL A 281 2.06 -4.72 -7.12
N TRP A 282 1.32 -5.79 -7.41
CA TRP A 282 0.67 -6.73 -6.48
C TRP A 282 -0.63 -6.28 -5.86
N GLU A 283 -0.68 -5.04 -5.39
CA GLU A 283 -1.90 -4.44 -4.89
C GLU A 283 -1.92 -2.94 -5.23
N PRO A 284 -2.94 -2.44 -5.93
CA PRO A 284 -3.10 -1.00 -6.20
C PRO A 284 -3.52 -0.19 -4.96
N HIS A 285 -3.62 -0.82 -3.79
CA HIS A 285 -4.09 -0.24 -2.52
C HIS A 285 -2.98 -0.22 -1.46
N LYS A 286 -1.81 0.32 -1.84
CA LYS A 286 -0.66 0.51 -0.94
C LYS A 286 -0.96 1.63 0.05
N ASN A 287 -0.09 1.82 1.05
CA ASN A 287 -0.34 2.73 2.19
C ASN A 287 0.93 3.47 2.59
N TYR A 288 1.67 3.91 1.57
CA TYR A 288 2.90 4.63 1.80
C TYR A 288 2.63 5.99 2.42
N CYS A 289 1.48 6.60 2.13
CA CYS A 289 1.25 7.98 2.50
C CYS A 289 0.98 8.11 4.01
N CYS A 290 0.18 7.22 4.60
CA CYS A 290 -0.14 7.30 6.03
C CYS A 290 1.07 6.96 6.92
N SER A 291 1.92 6.01 6.51
CA SER A 291 3.16 5.68 7.25
C SER A 291 4.16 6.84 7.22
N LYS A 292 4.24 7.57 6.09
CA LYS A 292 5.01 8.83 5.99
C LYS A 292 4.44 9.91 6.89
N ALA A 293 3.13 10.10 6.88
CA ALA A 293 2.46 11.05 7.77
C ALA A 293 2.77 10.76 9.25
N ILE A 294 2.71 9.49 9.65
CA ILE A 294 3.10 9.06 11.00
C ILE A 294 4.53 9.45 11.33
N VAL A 295 5.50 9.09 10.48
CA VAL A 295 6.90 9.35 10.78
C VAL A 295 7.18 10.84 10.86
N GLU A 296 6.57 11.63 9.98
CA GLU A 296 6.88 13.03 9.90
C GLU A 296 6.22 13.88 10.98
N THR A 297 5.04 13.48 11.45
CA THR A 297 4.21 14.28 12.36
C THR A 297 4.02 13.66 13.75
N GLY A 298 4.31 12.38 13.91
CA GLY A 298 4.00 11.61 15.12
C GLY A 298 2.52 11.20 15.24
N TYR A 299 1.72 11.38 14.19
CA TYR A 299 0.30 11.04 14.16
C TYR A 299 -0.09 10.33 12.87
N ILE A 300 -1.03 9.38 12.98
CA ILE A 300 -1.80 8.89 11.85
C ILE A 300 -3.07 9.73 11.70
N TYR A 301 -3.53 9.93 10.47
CA TYR A 301 -4.72 10.71 10.15
C TYR A 301 -5.77 9.87 9.43
N SER A 302 -7.04 10.23 9.63
CA SER A 302 -8.17 9.65 8.91
C SER A 302 -9.37 10.56 9.07
N VAL A 303 -10.30 10.54 8.12
CA VAL A 303 -11.65 11.06 8.39
C VAL A 303 -12.42 10.11 9.30
N CYS A 304 -13.31 10.68 10.11
CA CYS A 304 -14.29 9.95 10.90
C CYS A 304 -15.33 9.31 9.95
N PRO A 305 -15.56 7.97 10.01
CA PRO A 305 -16.57 7.30 9.17
C PRO A 305 -17.97 7.90 9.31
N PHE A 306 -18.28 8.40 10.51
CA PHE A 306 -19.54 9.04 10.85
C PHE A 306 -19.51 10.50 10.40
N SER A 307 -18.81 11.35 11.15
CA SER A 307 -18.93 12.80 11.03
C SER A 307 -18.09 13.45 9.94
N GLY A 308 -17.28 12.68 9.18
CA GLY A 308 -16.31 13.11 8.14
C GLY A 308 -15.24 14.13 8.56
N LYS A 309 -15.28 14.64 9.79
CA LYS A 309 -14.19 15.40 10.43
C LYS A 309 -12.87 14.66 10.33
N ILE A 310 -11.81 15.40 10.03
CA ILE A 310 -10.44 14.89 10.06
C ILE A 310 -10.05 14.66 11.51
N LEU A 311 -9.62 13.44 11.82
CA LEU A 311 -9.09 13.04 13.11
C LEU A 311 -7.60 12.69 12.96
N ARG A 312 -6.89 12.78 14.07
CA ARG A 312 -5.53 12.27 14.20
C ARG A 312 -5.41 11.38 15.43
N SER A 313 -4.52 10.41 15.39
CA SER A 313 -4.24 9.51 16.51
C SER A 313 -2.75 9.23 16.62
N ASN A 314 -2.30 8.96 17.83
CA ASN A 314 -0.99 8.39 18.12
C ASN A 314 -1.12 7.08 18.93
N GLN A 315 -2.32 6.47 18.94
CA GLN A 315 -2.61 5.24 19.68
C GLN A 315 -2.49 4.05 18.73
N SER A 316 -1.38 3.31 18.85
CA SER A 316 -1.11 2.09 18.06
C SER A 316 -1.13 0.85 18.94
N PHE A 317 -1.70 -0.23 18.42
CA PHE A 317 -1.57 -1.57 18.97
C PHE A 317 -1.05 -2.53 17.90
N TYR A 318 -0.33 -3.56 18.32
CA TYR A 318 0.28 -4.54 17.43
C TYR A 318 -0.29 -5.94 17.71
N VAL A 319 -0.68 -6.64 16.65
CA VAL A 319 -1.15 -8.02 16.73
C VAL A 319 -0.43 -8.87 15.69
N TYR A 320 0.12 -10.00 16.13
CA TYR A 320 0.70 -11.01 15.25
C TYR A 320 -0.30 -12.15 14.98
N TYR A 321 -0.44 -12.51 13.71
CA TYR A 321 -1.20 -13.68 13.26
C TYR A 321 -0.27 -14.77 12.73
N GLU A 322 -0.56 -16.03 13.08
CA GLU A 322 0.35 -17.19 12.96
C GLU A 322 0.95 -17.42 11.57
N ASN A 323 0.28 -16.96 10.52
CA ASN A 323 0.72 -17.06 9.13
C ASN A 323 1.77 -16.02 8.71
N GLY A 324 2.45 -15.36 9.66
CA GLY A 324 3.51 -14.41 9.37
C GLY A 324 3.01 -13.02 8.99
N VAL A 325 1.75 -12.70 9.31
CA VAL A 325 1.14 -11.40 9.01
C VAL A 325 1.04 -10.61 10.31
N SER A 326 1.68 -9.45 10.33
CA SER A 326 1.57 -8.49 11.43
C SER A 326 0.60 -7.37 11.07
N MET A 327 -0.16 -6.93 12.08
CA MET A 327 -1.21 -5.92 11.95
C MET A 327 -1.01 -4.83 12.98
N HIS A 328 -1.03 -3.58 12.50
CA HIS A 328 -1.10 -2.38 13.31
C HIS A 328 -2.55 -1.90 13.38
N PHE A 329 -2.99 -1.65 14.60
CA PHE A 329 -4.31 -1.12 14.92
C PHE A 329 -4.16 0.30 15.41
N TYR A 330 -4.71 1.24 14.65
CA TYR A 330 -4.70 2.65 15.01
C TYR A 330 -6.07 3.06 15.54
N ARG A 331 -6.14 3.39 16.83
CA ARG A 331 -7.38 3.73 17.52
C ARG A 331 -7.71 5.20 17.35
N PHE A 332 -8.84 5.53 16.74
CA PHE A 332 -9.32 6.90 16.59
C PHE A 332 -10.47 7.18 17.55
N VAL A 333 -10.42 8.34 18.20
CA VAL A 333 -11.51 8.86 19.04
C VAL A 333 -12.25 9.91 18.23
N GLY A 334 -13.42 9.56 17.71
CA GLY A 334 -14.32 10.46 16.98
C GLY A 334 -15.65 10.61 17.70
N GLN A 335 -16.73 10.70 16.91
CA GLN A 335 -18.10 10.55 17.44
C GLN A 335 -18.30 9.18 18.09
N GLU A 336 -17.70 8.15 17.51
CA GLU A 336 -17.49 6.84 18.11
C GLU A 336 -16.05 6.41 17.86
N ILE A 337 -15.56 5.48 18.69
CA ILE A 337 -14.23 4.90 18.49
C ILE A 337 -14.27 3.92 17.32
N PHE A 338 -13.24 4.00 16.48
CA PHE A 338 -12.98 3.02 15.44
C PHE A 338 -11.49 2.74 15.36
N TYR A 339 -11.15 1.55 14.85
CA TYR A 339 -9.78 1.13 14.60
C TYR A 339 -9.55 1.09 13.09
N LEU A 340 -8.53 1.80 12.63
CA LEU A 340 -7.98 1.60 11.29
C LEU A 340 -6.94 0.48 11.37
N VAL A 341 -7.18 -0.60 10.64
CA VAL A 341 -6.28 -1.76 10.63
C VAL A 341 -5.39 -1.66 9.39
N ILE A 342 -4.09 -1.57 9.64
CA ILE A 342 -3.06 -1.54 8.61
C ILE A 342 -2.20 -2.78 8.78
N GLY A 343 -1.97 -3.48 7.69
CA GLY A 343 -1.17 -4.70 7.67
C GLY A 343 -1.32 -5.39 6.32
N ASN A 344 -1.02 -6.69 6.25
CA ASN A 344 -0.78 -7.47 5.01
C ASN A 344 0.68 -7.44 4.53
N THR A 345 0.96 -8.17 3.44
CA THR A 345 2.31 -8.30 2.86
C THR A 345 2.87 -7.00 2.29
N CYS A 346 2.02 -6.01 2.03
CA CYS A 346 2.34 -4.70 1.45
C CYS A 346 2.04 -3.53 2.41
N ARG A 347 1.70 -3.82 3.67
CA ARG A 347 1.36 -2.83 4.71
C ARG A 347 0.18 -1.92 4.34
N GLY A 348 -0.79 -2.48 3.62
CA GLY A 348 -2.01 -1.83 3.12
C GLY A 348 -3.08 -1.54 4.18
N LYS A 349 -4.05 -0.70 3.82
CA LYS A 349 -5.21 -0.34 4.64
C LYS A 349 -6.19 -1.50 4.48
N MET A 350 -6.39 -2.30 5.52
CA MET A 350 -7.11 -3.57 5.39
C MET A 350 -8.60 -3.41 5.66
N CYS A 351 -8.92 -2.93 6.86
CA CYS A 351 -10.30 -2.76 7.30
C CYS A 351 -10.41 -1.64 8.34
N ILE A 352 -11.65 -1.24 8.59
CA ILE A 352 -12.06 -0.41 9.71
C ILE A 352 -12.87 -1.31 10.63
N TYR A 353 -12.55 -1.33 11.92
CA TYR A 353 -13.34 -2.02 12.93
C TYR A 353 -14.01 -1.02 13.86
N ILE A 354 -15.32 -1.18 14.08
CA ILE A 354 -16.15 -0.31 14.91
C ILE A 354 -16.67 -1.14 16.10
N PRO A 355 -16.02 -1.05 17.28
CA PRO A 355 -16.36 -1.84 18.46
C PRO A 355 -17.82 -1.73 18.88
N GLY A 356 -18.37 -0.51 18.92
CA GLY A 356 -19.73 -0.25 19.40
C GLY A 356 -20.83 -0.92 18.59
N LYS A 357 -20.50 -1.43 17.39
CA LYS A 357 -21.44 -2.06 16.46
C LYS A 357 -21.04 -3.51 16.12
N GLU A 358 -19.88 -3.96 16.58
CA GLU A 358 -19.25 -5.21 16.15
C GLU A 358 -19.21 -5.37 14.62
N VAL A 359 -18.92 -4.26 13.92
CA VAL A 359 -18.87 -4.21 12.44
C VAL A 359 -17.42 -4.11 11.98
N ILE A 360 -17.05 -4.96 11.02
CA ILE A 360 -15.79 -4.92 10.28
C ILE A 360 -16.09 -4.48 8.85
N ILE A 361 -15.52 -3.35 8.44
CA ILE A 361 -15.65 -2.79 7.09
C ILE A 361 -14.35 -3.08 6.35
N LYS A 362 -14.37 -4.02 5.41
CA LYS A 362 -13.23 -4.30 4.55
C LYS A 362 -13.09 -3.20 3.51
N ILE A 363 -11.90 -2.65 3.40
CA ILE A 363 -11.55 -1.62 2.41
C ILE A 363 -10.51 -2.11 1.40
N SER A 364 -9.77 -3.18 1.70
CA SER A 364 -8.88 -3.88 0.77
C SER A 364 -9.50 -5.19 0.25
N PRO A 365 -9.24 -5.58 -1.02
CA PRO A 365 -9.64 -6.87 -1.57
C PRO A 365 -8.71 -8.03 -1.15
N HIS A 366 -7.72 -7.79 -0.27
CA HIS A 366 -6.72 -8.78 0.13
C HIS A 366 -7.37 -10.09 0.65
N TRP A 367 -6.84 -11.24 0.20
CA TRP A 367 -7.38 -12.58 0.44
C TRP A 367 -7.54 -12.95 1.92
N LEU A 368 -6.64 -12.50 2.81
CA LEU A 368 -6.71 -12.71 4.26
C LEU A 368 -7.97 -12.12 4.94
N LEU A 369 -8.81 -11.37 4.22
CA LEU A 369 -10.02 -10.75 4.75
C LEU A 369 -11.29 -11.61 4.53
N SER A 370 -11.16 -12.93 4.40
CA SER A 370 -12.29 -13.87 4.44
C SER A 370 -12.81 -14.06 5.86
N ASP A 371 -12.21 -14.95 6.64
CA ASP A 371 -12.63 -15.29 8.00
C ASP A 371 -11.55 -14.98 9.05
N GLU A 372 -10.29 -14.93 8.62
CA GLU A 372 -9.12 -14.72 9.47
C GLU A 372 -9.16 -13.35 10.15
N ILE A 373 -9.77 -12.34 9.52
CA ILE A 373 -9.89 -11.01 10.14
C ILE A 373 -10.65 -11.04 11.46
N LYS A 374 -11.64 -11.93 11.62
CA LYS A 374 -12.36 -12.11 12.89
C LYS A 374 -11.42 -12.59 14.00
N ILE A 375 -10.53 -13.52 13.67
CA ILE A 375 -9.51 -14.05 14.59
C ILE A 375 -8.54 -12.93 14.99
N ILE A 376 -8.15 -12.08 14.04
CA ILE A 376 -7.25 -10.95 14.31
C ILE A 376 -7.93 -9.92 15.22
N ILE A 377 -9.22 -9.59 14.99
CA ILE A 377 -9.97 -8.70 15.89
C ILE A 377 -10.13 -9.33 17.28
N ASN A 378 -10.44 -10.63 17.37
CA ASN A 378 -10.48 -11.35 18.66
C ASN A 378 -9.13 -11.23 19.38
N ARG A 379 -8.01 -11.42 18.68
CA ARG A 379 -6.67 -11.24 19.25
C ARG A 379 -6.47 -9.83 19.79
N LEU A 380 -6.88 -8.78 19.06
CA LEU A 380 -6.86 -7.42 19.59
C LEU A 380 -7.64 -7.33 20.91
N LYS A 381 -8.89 -7.82 20.96
CA LYS A 381 -9.71 -7.81 22.18
C LYS A 381 -9.00 -8.52 23.34
N ILE A 382 -8.43 -9.70 23.08
CA ILE A 382 -7.66 -10.50 24.04
C ILE A 382 -6.49 -9.69 24.62
N TYR A 383 -5.65 -9.10 23.76
CA TYR A 383 -4.51 -8.29 24.22
C TYR A 383 -4.94 -7.07 25.02
N LEU A 384 -5.98 -6.35 24.55
CA LEU A 384 -6.42 -5.12 25.21
C LEU A 384 -7.01 -5.40 26.60
N VAL A 385 -7.85 -6.44 26.71
CA VAL A 385 -8.54 -6.79 27.96
C VAL A 385 -7.58 -7.46 28.95
N SER A 386 -6.71 -8.37 28.52
CA SER A 386 -5.74 -9.01 29.41
C SER A 386 -4.63 -8.07 29.89
N SER A 387 -4.41 -6.94 29.20
CA SER A 387 -3.47 -5.87 29.60
C SER A 387 -4.19 -4.58 30.02
N TYR A 388 -5.43 -4.69 30.51
CA TYR A 388 -6.35 -3.56 30.70
C TYR A 388 -5.73 -2.34 31.38
N GLN A 389 -5.04 -2.49 32.51
CA GLN A 389 -4.49 -1.36 33.26
C GLN A 389 -3.43 -0.59 32.46
N LYS A 390 -2.52 -1.32 31.79
CA LYS A 390 -1.50 -0.72 30.94
C LYS A 390 -2.13 -0.02 29.73
N VAL A 391 -3.14 -0.65 29.12
CA VAL A 391 -3.87 -0.08 27.98
C VAL A 391 -4.65 1.17 28.38
N LYS A 392 -5.35 1.13 29.52
CA LYS A 392 -6.08 2.27 30.09
C LYS A 392 -5.13 3.45 30.29
N PHE A 393 -3.99 3.23 30.93
CA PHE A 393 -2.96 4.25 31.07
C PHE A 393 -2.47 4.77 29.71
N TYR A 394 -2.13 3.86 28.78
CA TYR A 394 -1.62 4.21 27.46
C TYR A 394 -2.59 5.08 26.63
N ILE A 395 -3.90 4.82 26.69
CA ILE A 395 -4.89 5.58 25.91
C ILE A 395 -5.34 6.87 26.59
N GLN A 396 -5.14 7.01 27.91
CA GLN A 396 -5.54 8.19 28.69
C GLN A 396 -4.40 9.16 28.97
N THR A 397 -3.15 8.70 28.90
CA THR A 397 -1.99 9.54 29.20
C THR A 397 -1.83 10.69 28.20
N GLU A 398 -1.51 11.87 28.72
CA GLU A 398 -1.17 13.07 27.93
C GLU A 398 0.34 13.14 27.61
N LEU A 399 1.14 12.21 28.13
CA LEU A 399 2.57 12.15 27.86
C LEU A 399 2.83 11.95 26.36
N PRO A 400 3.74 12.74 25.74
CA PRO A 400 4.12 12.55 24.35
C PRO A 400 4.58 11.12 24.11
N LYS A 401 4.07 10.52 23.04
CA LYS A 401 4.46 9.17 22.63
C LYS A 401 5.72 9.24 21.79
N LYS A 402 6.64 8.30 22.03
CA LYS A 402 7.87 8.20 21.25
C LYS A 402 7.63 7.28 20.06
N LEU A 403 8.02 7.73 18.88
CA LEU A 403 7.83 6.98 17.65
C LEU A 403 8.88 5.86 17.54
N VAL A 404 8.43 4.63 17.31
CA VAL A 404 9.30 3.45 17.18
C VAL A 404 9.00 2.69 15.89
N PHE A 405 10.03 2.03 15.35
CA PHE A 405 9.92 1.20 14.15
C PHE A 405 10.07 -0.27 14.52
N ASP A 406 9.07 -1.10 14.22
CA ASP A 406 9.14 -2.54 14.45
C ASP A 406 9.57 -3.32 13.18
N ILE A 407 10.55 -4.22 13.33
CA ILE A 407 11.20 -4.95 12.23
C ILE A 407 11.51 -6.39 12.63
N GLY A 408 11.51 -7.33 11.69
CA GLY A 408 11.95 -8.71 11.97
C GLY A 408 10.89 -9.57 12.66
N PHE A 409 9.61 -9.26 12.41
CA PHE A 409 8.47 -10.06 12.89
C PHE A 409 7.81 -10.91 11.80
N ASN A 410 8.20 -10.71 10.53
CA ASN A 410 7.73 -11.47 9.38
C ASN A 410 8.60 -12.71 9.14
N ARG A 411 7.99 -13.87 8.89
CA ARG A 411 8.70 -15.15 8.64
C ARG A 411 9.17 -15.31 7.18
N ASN A 412 8.80 -14.41 6.29
CA ASN A 412 9.12 -14.49 4.87
C ASN A 412 10.33 -13.61 4.53
N PHE A 413 11.38 -14.24 4.00
CA PHE A 413 12.62 -13.59 3.59
C PHE A 413 12.40 -12.45 2.60
N GLY A 414 11.55 -12.62 1.58
CA GLY A 414 11.27 -11.58 0.60
C GLY A 414 10.56 -10.38 1.21
N HIS A 415 9.56 -10.61 2.06
CA HIS A 415 8.85 -9.53 2.76
C HIS A 415 9.74 -8.76 3.74
N TYR A 416 10.79 -9.39 4.29
CA TYR A 416 11.77 -8.69 5.13
C TYR A 416 12.51 -7.59 4.36
N TYR A 417 12.85 -7.84 3.09
CA TYR A 417 13.46 -6.83 2.22
C TYR A 417 12.46 -5.79 1.76
N TRP A 418 11.34 -6.27 1.21
CA TRP A 418 10.32 -5.41 0.63
C TRP A 418 9.72 -4.45 1.63
N ASN A 419 9.48 -4.89 2.87
CA ASN A 419 8.83 -4.07 3.87
C ASN A 419 9.82 -3.42 4.81
N ASP A 420 10.70 -4.22 5.41
CA ASP A 420 11.38 -3.75 6.60
C ASP A 420 12.69 -3.02 6.25
N LEU A 421 13.57 -3.63 5.45
CA LEU A 421 14.86 -3.00 5.10
C LEU A 421 14.72 -1.85 4.09
N SER A 422 13.85 -1.99 3.09
CA SER A 422 13.57 -0.89 2.13
C SER A 422 12.97 0.32 2.86
N GLY A 423 12.12 0.09 3.87
CA GLY A 423 11.55 1.12 4.71
C GLY A 423 12.60 1.94 5.46
N ILE A 424 13.61 1.27 6.04
CA ILE A 424 14.73 1.96 6.70
C ILE A 424 15.53 2.79 5.71
N LEU A 425 15.80 2.26 4.52
CA LEU A 425 16.51 2.99 3.48
C LEU A 425 15.72 4.23 3.02
N TYR A 426 14.40 4.10 2.84
CA TYR A 426 13.51 5.21 2.55
C TYR A 426 13.63 6.33 3.60
N LEU A 427 13.60 5.96 4.90
CA LEU A 427 13.74 6.92 5.99
C LEU A 427 15.08 7.67 5.93
N GLN A 428 16.16 6.97 5.57
CA GLN A 428 17.48 7.57 5.40
C GLN A 428 17.52 8.54 4.22
N HIS A 429 17.08 8.12 3.03
CA HIS A 429 17.11 8.95 1.82
C HIS A 429 16.25 10.22 1.95
N ASN A 430 15.21 10.17 2.78
CA ASN A 430 14.37 11.32 3.09
C ASN A 430 14.85 12.15 4.29
N ASN A 431 15.98 11.79 4.93
CA ASN A 431 16.53 12.47 6.12
C ASN A 431 15.53 12.52 7.29
N ILE A 432 14.75 11.46 7.47
CA ILE A 432 13.74 11.35 8.54
C ILE A 432 13.99 10.13 9.46
N LEU A 433 15.09 9.41 9.25
CA LEU A 433 15.51 8.28 10.09
C LEU A 433 15.67 8.67 11.56
N GLU A 434 16.15 9.89 11.84
CA GLU A 434 16.34 10.40 13.19
C GLU A 434 15.04 10.59 13.99
N LYS A 435 13.89 10.70 13.30
CA LYS A 435 12.56 10.78 13.93
C LYS A 435 12.15 9.46 14.60
N ILE A 436 12.81 8.36 14.26
CA ILE A 436 12.64 7.07 14.96
C ILE A 436 13.47 7.10 16.24
N GLU A 437 12.80 7.00 17.38
CA GLU A 437 13.44 6.91 18.70
C GLU A 437 14.19 5.58 18.84
N ARG A 438 13.54 4.48 18.43
CA ARG A 438 14.02 3.12 18.64
C ARG A 438 13.52 2.16 17.56
N PHE A 439 14.37 1.20 17.21
CA PHE A 439 14.06 0.04 16.38
C PHE A 439 13.80 -1.16 17.28
N LEU A 440 12.56 -1.64 17.28
CA LEU A 440 12.15 -2.85 18.00
C LEU A 440 12.32 -4.04 17.07
N VAL A 441 13.29 -4.90 17.35
CA VAL A 441 13.73 -5.98 16.45
C VAL A 441 13.25 -7.32 16.97
N GLY A 442 12.41 -8.00 16.18
CA GLY A 442 11.87 -9.31 16.51
C GLY A 442 12.83 -10.49 16.24
N ASP A 443 12.32 -11.68 16.55
CA ASP A 443 13.00 -12.97 16.50
C ASP A 443 13.17 -13.55 15.08
N LYS A 444 12.50 -12.99 14.07
CA LYS A 444 12.56 -13.46 12.67
C LYS A 444 13.45 -12.57 11.80
N GLN A 445 14.52 -12.05 12.41
CA GLN A 445 15.50 -11.24 11.71
C GLN A 445 16.37 -12.10 10.78
N PHE A 446 16.36 -11.79 9.48
CA PHE A 446 17.21 -12.47 8.50
C PHE A 446 18.60 -11.84 8.38
N PHE A 447 18.71 -10.52 8.57
CA PHE A 447 19.96 -9.76 8.55
C PHE A 447 19.99 -8.78 9.71
N ASN A 448 21.16 -8.63 10.33
CA ASN A 448 21.34 -7.69 11.42
C ASN A 448 21.14 -6.24 10.96
N VAL A 449 20.13 -5.56 11.51
CA VAL A 449 19.74 -4.19 11.11
C VAL A 449 20.87 -3.20 11.33
N GLY A 450 21.53 -3.22 12.49
CA GLY A 450 22.68 -2.34 12.76
C GLY A 450 23.91 -2.68 11.93
N GLY A 451 23.97 -3.89 11.36
CA GLY A 451 25.00 -4.29 10.41
C GLY A 451 24.77 -3.78 8.99
N VAL A 452 23.52 -3.85 8.53
CA VAL A 452 23.09 -3.34 7.20
C VAL A 452 23.02 -1.80 7.21
N PHE A 453 22.64 -1.21 8.35
CA PHE A 453 22.51 0.23 8.57
C PHE A 453 23.38 0.67 9.77
N PRO A 454 24.71 0.73 9.62
CA PRO A 454 25.63 1.13 10.69
C PRO A 454 25.43 2.56 11.20
N GLU A 455 24.71 3.40 10.46
CA GLU A 455 24.27 4.73 10.86
C GLU A 455 23.20 4.71 11.96
N ILE A 456 22.53 3.59 12.21
CA ILE A 456 21.60 3.44 13.33
C ILE A 456 22.44 3.15 14.59
N PRO A 457 22.42 4.04 15.60
CA PRO A 457 23.15 3.81 16.85
C PRO A 457 22.68 2.53 17.54
N SER A 458 23.61 1.75 18.08
CA SER A 458 23.28 0.46 18.71
C SER A 458 22.34 0.59 19.90
N ASP A 459 22.38 1.70 20.63
CA ASP A 459 21.49 1.99 21.76
C ASP A 459 20.05 2.33 21.33
N LYS A 460 19.84 2.67 20.04
CA LYS A 460 18.51 2.77 19.42
C LYS A 460 17.96 1.43 18.96
N ILE A 461 18.68 0.31 19.09
CA ILE A 461 18.20 -1.02 18.69
C ILE A 461 17.84 -1.82 19.95
N THR A 462 16.58 -2.27 20.03
CA THR A 462 16.11 -3.14 21.10
C THR A 462 15.63 -4.45 20.51
N LYS A 463 16.30 -5.54 20.87
CA LYS A 463 15.91 -6.90 20.48
C LYS A 463 14.80 -7.40 21.40
N LEU A 464 13.80 -8.04 20.82
CA LEU A 464 12.66 -8.63 21.50
C LEU A 464 12.65 -10.13 21.19
N ALA A 465 12.34 -10.94 22.18
CA ALA A 465 12.33 -12.40 22.10
C ALA A 465 11.13 -12.93 21.30
N ASN A 466 10.00 -12.22 21.30
CA ASN A 466 8.80 -12.65 20.58
C ASN A 466 7.80 -11.49 20.34
N ASN A 467 6.68 -11.82 19.70
CA ASN A 467 5.61 -10.87 19.36
C ASN A 467 4.83 -10.34 20.58
N ASP A 468 4.71 -11.13 21.66
CA ASP A 468 4.00 -10.71 22.87
C ASP A 468 4.80 -9.62 23.61
N GLU A 469 6.12 -9.72 23.60
CA GLU A 469 7.01 -8.72 24.18
C GLU A 469 6.92 -7.37 23.45
N LEU A 470 6.69 -7.36 22.13
CA LEU A 470 6.46 -6.12 21.37
C LEU A 470 5.23 -5.37 21.89
N PHE A 471 4.10 -6.07 22.08
CA PHE A 471 2.89 -5.44 22.59
C PHE A 471 3.11 -4.83 23.98
N GLN A 472 3.75 -5.57 24.89
CA GLN A 472 4.05 -5.06 26.24
C GLN A 472 5.04 -3.90 26.20
N THR A 473 6.11 -4.01 25.41
CA THR A 473 7.14 -2.97 25.24
C THR A 473 6.54 -1.65 24.77
N ILE A 474 5.58 -1.70 23.83
CA ILE A 474 4.89 -0.50 23.35
C ILE A 474 4.14 0.19 24.49
N LEU A 475 3.40 -0.56 25.31
CA LEU A 475 2.62 0.00 26.41
C LEU A 475 3.52 0.53 27.53
N ASP A 476 4.51 -0.26 27.95
CA ASP A 476 5.38 0.05 29.09
C ASP A 476 6.23 1.31 28.87
N ASN A 477 6.54 1.63 27.61
CA ASN A 477 7.36 2.78 27.24
C ASN A 477 6.58 3.92 26.58
N ASN A 478 5.25 3.83 26.54
CA ASN A 478 4.38 4.81 25.87
C ASN A 478 4.79 5.07 24.40
N TYR A 479 5.06 4.01 23.64
CA TYR A 479 5.49 4.11 22.26
C TYR A 479 4.34 4.22 21.27
N PHE A 480 4.60 4.85 20.13
CA PHE A 480 3.76 4.82 18.94
C PHE A 480 4.49 4.04 17.85
N ALA A 481 4.01 2.86 17.51
CA ALA A 481 4.69 1.95 16.59
C ALA A 481 4.23 2.16 15.15
N VAL A 482 5.19 2.17 14.22
CA VAL A 482 4.97 2.32 12.79
C VAL A 482 5.87 1.38 12.00
N GLN A 483 5.39 0.99 10.81
CA GLN A 483 6.21 0.41 9.75
C GLN A 483 6.11 1.27 8.50
N VAL A 484 7.26 1.53 7.89
CA VAL A 484 7.39 2.17 6.57
C VAL A 484 7.93 1.12 5.62
N SER A 485 7.51 1.16 4.36
CA SER A 485 7.93 0.24 3.30
C SER A 485 8.16 1.05 2.02
N ASP A 486 9.00 0.56 1.11
CA ASP A 486 9.15 1.10 -0.25
C ASP A 486 8.88 0.02 -1.32
N LEU A 487 8.83 -1.27 -0.92
CA LEU A 487 8.67 -2.45 -1.80
C LEU A 487 9.67 -2.54 -2.98
N PHE A 488 10.74 -1.73 -2.96
CA PHE A 488 11.74 -1.65 -4.01
C PHE A 488 13.13 -2.05 -3.48
N MET A 489 13.83 -2.91 -4.22
CA MET A 489 15.21 -3.29 -3.93
C MET A 489 16.17 -2.47 -4.79
N SER A 490 16.61 -1.33 -4.27
CA SER A 490 17.65 -0.51 -4.90
C SER A 490 19.02 -1.21 -4.92
N GLN A 491 19.93 -0.75 -5.78
CA GLN A 491 21.31 -1.22 -5.77
C GLN A 491 22.00 -0.86 -4.45
N ASP A 492 21.71 0.32 -3.86
CA ASP A 492 22.22 0.73 -2.55
C ASP A 492 21.89 -0.30 -1.46
N LEU A 493 20.63 -0.75 -1.37
CA LEU A 493 20.24 -1.76 -0.39
C LEU A 493 20.93 -3.11 -0.66
N ALA A 494 20.97 -3.56 -1.91
CA ALA A 494 21.62 -4.81 -2.29
C ALA A 494 23.13 -4.79 -1.99
N ASP A 495 23.80 -3.66 -2.22
CA ASP A 495 25.21 -3.46 -1.92
C ASP A 495 25.46 -3.50 -0.41
N ARG A 496 24.66 -2.78 0.39
CA ARG A 496 24.79 -2.81 1.86
C ARG A 496 24.69 -4.22 2.43
N VAL A 497 23.69 -4.97 1.97
CA VAL A 497 23.47 -6.36 2.35
C VAL A 497 24.66 -7.23 1.94
N THR A 498 25.17 -7.06 0.72
CA THR A 498 26.31 -7.80 0.21
C THR A 498 27.59 -7.49 0.97
N GLN A 499 27.89 -6.21 1.22
CA GLN A 499 29.09 -5.79 1.96
C GLN A 499 29.05 -6.27 3.41
N PHE A 500 27.90 -6.15 4.07
CA PHE A 500 27.76 -6.65 5.44
C PHE A 500 27.88 -8.18 5.50
N SER A 501 27.33 -8.90 4.51
CA SER A 501 27.49 -10.35 4.39
C SER A 501 28.94 -10.77 4.18
N LEU A 502 29.70 -10.05 3.34
CA LEU A 502 31.14 -10.28 3.16
C LEU A 502 31.91 -10.06 4.46
N LYS A 503 31.61 -8.98 5.19
CA LYS A 503 32.22 -8.73 6.50
C LYS A 503 31.95 -9.87 7.48
N LYS A 504 30.72 -10.38 7.55
CA LYS A 504 30.37 -11.53 8.40
C LYS A 504 31.10 -12.80 8.00
N CYS A 505 31.26 -13.05 6.70
CA CYS A 505 31.96 -14.23 6.21
C CYS A 505 33.49 -14.12 6.29
N SER A 506 34.05 -12.93 6.52
CA SER A 506 35.52 -12.74 6.66
C SER A 506 36.13 -13.49 7.85
N GLU A 507 35.30 -13.85 8.84
CA GLU A 507 35.67 -14.67 10.00
C GLU A 507 35.70 -16.18 9.68
N ASN A 508 35.29 -16.59 8.47
CA ASN A 508 35.30 -17.97 7.98
C ASN A 508 36.13 -18.11 6.68
N PRO A 509 37.49 -18.17 6.78
CA PRO A 509 38.36 -18.25 5.60
C PRO A 509 38.12 -19.49 4.74
N GLU A 510 37.79 -20.63 5.35
CA GLU A 510 37.53 -21.89 4.63
C GLU A 510 36.34 -21.75 3.68
N PHE A 511 35.26 -21.11 4.15
CA PHE A 511 34.11 -20.81 3.31
C PHE A 511 34.47 -19.87 2.15
N LEU A 512 35.27 -18.83 2.39
CA LEU A 512 35.68 -17.91 1.33
C LEU A 512 36.59 -18.59 0.29
N GLU A 513 37.48 -19.49 0.73
CA GLU A 513 38.27 -20.32 -0.18
C GLU A 513 37.39 -21.26 -1.02
N GLU A 514 36.33 -21.84 -0.42
CA GLU A 514 35.35 -22.63 -1.16
C GLU A 514 34.64 -21.81 -2.23
N VAL A 515 34.21 -20.59 -1.91
CA VAL A 515 33.59 -19.66 -2.86
C VAL A 515 34.55 -19.34 -4.02
N GLU A 516 35.83 -19.10 -3.74
CA GLU A 516 36.83 -18.83 -4.78
C GLU A 516 37.20 -20.09 -5.60
N ARG A 517 37.07 -21.30 -5.03
CA ARG A 517 37.14 -22.55 -5.81
C ARG A 517 35.94 -22.68 -6.74
N ALA A 518 34.72 -22.48 -6.22
CA ALA A 518 33.49 -22.62 -6.97
C ALA A 518 33.43 -21.66 -8.17
N LYS A 519 33.87 -20.42 -7.98
CA LYS A 519 33.91 -19.37 -9.01
C LYS A 519 34.76 -19.72 -10.25
N LYS A 520 35.65 -20.72 -10.18
CA LYS A 520 36.47 -21.17 -11.32
C LYS A 520 35.69 -22.04 -12.32
N HIS A 521 34.49 -22.48 -11.97
CA HIS A 521 33.62 -23.26 -12.84
C HIS A 521 32.78 -22.36 -13.75
N PHE A 522 32.50 -22.83 -14.96
CA PHE A 522 31.57 -22.19 -15.88
C PHE A 522 30.81 -23.25 -16.71
N PRO A 523 29.45 -23.21 -16.71
CA PRO A 523 28.64 -22.36 -15.86
C PRO A 523 28.69 -22.81 -14.39
N LEU A 524 28.66 -21.87 -13.44
CA LEU A 524 28.36 -22.14 -12.03
C LEU A 524 26.86 -21.95 -11.80
N LEU A 525 26.12 -23.07 -11.73
CA LEU A 525 24.65 -23.12 -11.64
C LEU A 525 24.18 -23.26 -10.19
N CYS A 526 23.32 -22.35 -9.74
CA CYS A 526 22.60 -22.49 -8.48
C CYS A 526 21.26 -23.20 -8.66
N ILE A 527 21.05 -24.35 -8.01
CA ILE A 527 19.78 -25.08 -8.01
C ILE A 527 19.18 -25.00 -6.62
N GLN A 528 17.92 -24.58 -6.50
CA GLN A 528 17.22 -24.61 -5.22
C GLN A 528 16.40 -25.88 -5.07
N ILE A 529 16.49 -26.52 -3.90
CA ILE A 529 15.64 -27.66 -3.52
C ILE A 529 14.69 -27.25 -2.38
N ARG A 530 13.61 -28.02 -2.23
CA ARG A 530 12.57 -27.78 -1.21
C ARG A 530 12.08 -29.08 -0.59
N SER A 531 11.97 -29.09 0.74
CA SER A 531 11.28 -30.15 1.51
C SER A 531 9.79 -29.87 1.73
N SER A 532 9.31 -28.66 1.41
CA SER A 532 7.90 -28.25 1.53
C SER A 532 7.48 -27.44 0.31
N ARG A 533 6.24 -27.62 -0.19
CA ARG A 533 5.80 -27.12 -1.50
C ARG A 533 6.71 -27.69 -2.59
N THR A 534 6.73 -29.01 -2.67
CA THR A 534 7.71 -29.75 -3.45
C THR A 534 7.25 -29.90 -4.88
N TRP A 535 8.21 -30.14 -5.76
CA TRP A 535 7.89 -30.75 -7.03
C TRP A 535 8.19 -32.24 -6.97
N VAL A 536 7.29 -33.05 -7.53
CA VAL A 536 7.21 -34.48 -7.22
C VAL A 536 8.48 -35.22 -7.67
N SER A 537 8.98 -34.95 -8.88
CA SER A 537 10.18 -35.60 -9.42
C SER A 537 11.47 -34.79 -9.24
N GLN A 538 11.62 -34.07 -8.11
CA GLN A 538 12.77 -33.17 -7.91
C GLN A 538 14.13 -33.85 -7.95
N VAL A 539 14.21 -35.06 -7.42
CA VAL A 539 15.47 -35.77 -7.28
C VAL A 539 15.97 -36.18 -8.67
N GLU A 540 15.14 -36.89 -9.43
CA GLU A 540 15.45 -37.37 -10.77
C GLU A 540 15.59 -36.21 -11.75
N GLY A 541 14.70 -35.23 -11.66
CA GLY A 541 14.68 -34.05 -12.51
C GLY A 541 15.97 -33.26 -12.44
N ASN A 542 16.40 -32.87 -11.23
CA ASN A 542 17.66 -32.16 -11.03
C ASN A 542 18.87 -33.01 -11.45
N ALA A 543 18.90 -34.30 -11.08
CA ALA A 543 20.00 -35.18 -11.47
C ALA A 543 20.14 -35.30 -12.99
N ASN A 544 19.03 -35.38 -13.72
CA ASN A 544 19.02 -35.46 -15.18
C ASN A 544 19.46 -34.16 -15.85
N ILE A 545 19.04 -32.99 -15.34
CA ILE A 545 19.53 -31.70 -15.82
C ILE A 545 21.04 -31.61 -15.67
N ILE A 546 21.57 -31.93 -14.48
CA ILE A 546 23.00 -31.82 -14.17
C ILE A 546 23.82 -32.75 -15.08
N LYS A 547 23.38 -34.00 -15.27
CA LYS A 547 24.04 -34.97 -16.16
C LYS A 547 24.14 -34.45 -17.60
N LYS A 548 23.04 -33.97 -18.16
CA LYS A 548 23.02 -33.41 -19.52
C LYS A 548 23.89 -32.16 -19.65
N LEU A 549 23.84 -31.26 -18.66
CA LEU A 549 24.68 -30.06 -18.66
C LEU A 549 26.18 -30.41 -18.58
N ALA A 550 26.56 -31.43 -17.82
CA ALA A 550 27.96 -31.84 -17.71
C ALA A 550 28.50 -32.45 -19.01
N GLU A 551 27.65 -33.04 -19.85
CA GLU A 551 28.01 -33.51 -21.19
C GLU A 551 28.32 -32.33 -22.14
N GLU A 552 27.54 -31.24 -22.06
CA GLU A 552 27.69 -30.06 -22.92
C GLU A 552 28.73 -29.05 -22.39
N PHE A 553 28.88 -28.94 -21.08
CA PHE A 553 29.75 -27.98 -20.39
C PHE A 553 30.70 -28.70 -19.41
N PRO A 554 31.91 -29.12 -19.87
CA PRO A 554 32.82 -29.94 -19.07
C PRO A 554 33.36 -29.30 -17.78
N ASN A 555 33.28 -27.97 -17.63
CA ASN A 555 33.66 -27.24 -16.41
C ASN A 555 32.43 -26.75 -15.62
N LEU A 556 31.29 -27.43 -15.74
CA LEU A 556 30.09 -27.18 -14.94
C LEU A 556 30.42 -27.28 -13.44
N GLY A 557 29.95 -26.30 -12.67
CA GLY A 557 29.87 -26.39 -11.22
C GLY A 557 28.42 -26.23 -10.77
N VAL A 558 28.00 -26.97 -9.74
CA VAL A 558 26.63 -26.89 -9.22
C VAL A 558 26.64 -26.56 -7.75
N VAL A 559 25.84 -25.58 -7.34
CA VAL A 559 25.59 -25.25 -5.93
C VAL A 559 24.12 -25.46 -5.60
N PHE A 560 23.85 -26.22 -4.54
CA PHE A 560 22.48 -26.44 -4.06
C PHE A 560 22.11 -25.43 -2.97
N ASP A 561 21.02 -24.68 -3.15
CA ASP A 561 20.40 -23.82 -2.13
C ASP A 561 19.14 -24.46 -1.53
N GLY A 562 18.86 -24.10 -0.28
CA GLY A 562 17.75 -24.60 0.52
C GLY A 562 17.46 -23.70 1.72
N TRP A 563 16.85 -24.25 2.76
CA TRP A 563 16.75 -23.64 4.08
C TRP A 563 18.14 -23.31 4.61
N GLY A 564 18.18 -22.21 5.35
CA GLY A 564 19.39 -21.66 5.95
C GLY A 564 19.21 -21.45 7.42
N ARG A 565 20.33 -21.20 8.10
CA ARG A 565 20.32 -20.78 9.50
C ARG A 565 20.06 -19.28 9.61
N HIS A 566 19.22 -18.92 10.57
CA HIS A 566 18.92 -17.55 10.93
C HIS A 566 19.89 -17.06 12.02
N GLU A 567 19.92 -15.75 12.29
CA GLU A 567 20.71 -15.23 13.43
C GLU A 567 20.18 -15.72 14.77
N VAL A 568 18.86 -15.95 14.84
CA VAL A 568 18.17 -16.48 16.00
C VAL A 568 17.80 -17.93 15.72
N GLU A 569 18.03 -18.80 16.70
CA GLU A 569 17.71 -20.22 16.57
C GLU A 569 16.21 -20.41 16.26
N TYR A 570 15.92 -21.18 15.21
CA TYR A 570 14.55 -21.43 14.76
C TYR A 570 14.35 -22.93 14.51
N PRO A 571 13.71 -23.67 15.44
CA PRO A 571 13.64 -25.14 15.38
C PRO A 571 13.10 -25.71 14.06
N LEU A 572 12.12 -25.04 13.45
CA LEU A 572 11.59 -25.45 12.14
C LEU A 572 12.64 -25.39 11.03
N ALA A 573 13.59 -24.42 11.08
CA ALA A 573 14.66 -24.36 10.09
C ALA A 573 15.54 -25.61 10.15
N GLU A 574 15.90 -26.08 11.34
CA GLU A 574 16.76 -27.26 11.49
C GLU A 574 16.09 -28.53 10.95
N SER A 575 14.81 -28.76 11.24
CA SER A 575 14.09 -29.91 10.67
C SER A 575 14.02 -29.85 9.14
N MET A 576 13.83 -28.65 8.57
CA MET A 576 13.79 -28.46 7.13
C MET A 576 15.17 -28.63 6.48
N ILE A 577 16.24 -28.19 7.15
CA ILE A 577 17.63 -28.38 6.72
C ILE A 577 17.99 -29.87 6.64
N VAL A 578 17.58 -30.68 7.62
CA VAL A 578 17.80 -32.14 7.59
C VAL A 578 17.09 -32.75 6.37
N ALA A 579 15.79 -32.47 6.22
CA ALA A 579 15.00 -33.01 5.11
C ALA A 579 15.57 -32.64 3.73
N GLU A 580 16.07 -31.42 3.56
CA GLU A 580 16.68 -31.01 2.29
C GLU A 580 18.09 -31.60 2.08
N LYS A 581 18.85 -31.85 3.15
CA LYS A 581 20.10 -32.60 3.03
C LYS A 581 19.86 -34.04 2.58
N ASP A 582 18.79 -34.68 3.04
CA ASP A 582 18.41 -36.01 2.59
C ASP A 582 18.08 -36.02 1.09
N ILE A 583 17.28 -35.05 0.62
CA ILE A 583 17.00 -34.86 -0.81
C ILE A 583 18.29 -34.62 -1.61
N LEU A 584 19.21 -33.79 -1.11
CA LEU A 584 20.50 -33.58 -1.76
C LEU A 584 21.27 -34.91 -1.86
N ASN A 585 21.36 -35.68 -0.79
CA ASN A 585 22.04 -36.97 -0.78
C ASN A 585 21.44 -37.93 -1.83
N GLU A 586 20.12 -37.99 -1.94
CA GLU A 586 19.45 -38.78 -2.98
C GLU A 586 19.86 -38.33 -4.39
N ILE A 587 19.90 -37.02 -4.66
CA ILE A 587 20.38 -36.48 -5.95
C ILE A 587 21.84 -36.91 -6.20
N LEU A 588 22.71 -36.79 -5.20
CA LEU A 588 24.13 -37.14 -5.33
C LEU A 588 24.34 -38.62 -5.67
N THR A 589 23.47 -39.53 -5.20
CA THR A 589 23.55 -40.96 -5.59
C THR A 589 23.33 -41.21 -7.08
N LEU A 590 22.68 -40.27 -7.78
CA LEU A 590 22.37 -40.34 -9.21
C LEU A 590 23.38 -39.61 -10.10
N LEU A 591 24.35 -38.90 -9.52
CA LEU A 591 25.33 -38.07 -10.22
C LEU A 591 26.71 -38.77 -10.33
N PRO A 592 27.47 -38.50 -11.41
CA PRO A 592 28.85 -38.97 -11.51
C PRO A 592 29.76 -38.17 -10.56
N PHE A 593 30.79 -38.84 -10.01
CA PHE A 593 31.69 -38.28 -8.99
C PHE A 593 32.57 -37.10 -9.47
N ASN A 594 32.63 -36.82 -10.76
CA ASN A 594 33.52 -35.84 -11.35
C ASN A 594 32.91 -34.43 -11.50
N ILE A 595 31.63 -34.24 -11.15
CA ILE A 595 30.98 -32.92 -11.19
C ILE A 595 31.23 -32.21 -9.85
N PRO A 596 31.86 -31.03 -9.84
CA PRO A 596 32.00 -30.21 -8.64
C PRO A 596 30.64 -29.81 -8.07
N ILE A 597 30.34 -30.28 -6.85
CA ILE A 597 29.11 -29.95 -6.11
C ILE A 597 29.45 -29.17 -4.85
N TYR A 598 28.68 -28.10 -4.62
CA TYR A 598 28.71 -27.25 -3.43
C TYR A 598 27.32 -27.22 -2.79
N SER A 599 27.23 -26.94 -1.49
CA SER A 599 25.95 -26.89 -0.78
C SER A 599 25.84 -25.69 0.16
N LEU A 600 24.77 -24.94 -0.01
CA LEU A 600 24.37 -23.84 0.87
C LEU A 600 23.25 -24.24 1.84
N ILE A 601 22.88 -25.52 1.91
CA ILE A 601 21.81 -26.01 2.78
C ILE A 601 22.32 -26.00 4.23
N GLY A 602 21.65 -25.20 5.07
CA GLY A 602 22.07 -24.94 6.44
C GLY A 602 23.17 -23.88 6.60
N SER A 603 23.62 -23.26 5.51
CA SER A 603 24.44 -22.04 5.57
C SER A 603 23.62 -20.86 6.08
N THR A 604 24.29 -19.88 6.68
CA THR A 604 23.68 -18.62 7.10
C THR A 604 23.21 -17.81 5.88
N ASN A 605 22.29 -16.86 6.09
CA ASN A 605 21.89 -15.95 5.01
C ASN A 605 23.06 -15.11 4.48
N TYR A 606 24.06 -14.82 5.32
CA TYR A 606 25.27 -14.10 4.92
C TYR A 606 26.10 -14.90 3.91
N GLU A 607 26.41 -16.15 4.25
CA GLU A 607 27.15 -17.07 3.37
C GLU A 607 26.41 -17.26 2.04
N LYS A 608 25.09 -17.43 2.10
CA LYS A 608 24.27 -17.55 0.88
C LYS A 608 24.39 -16.33 -0.03
N VAL A 609 24.29 -15.11 0.51
CA VAL A 609 24.45 -13.88 -0.28
C VAL A 609 25.84 -13.81 -0.90
N VAL A 610 26.89 -14.13 -0.14
CA VAL A 610 28.28 -14.09 -0.64
C VAL A 610 28.48 -15.09 -1.78
N PHE A 611 28.03 -16.33 -1.63
CA PHE A 611 28.18 -17.39 -2.63
C PHE A 611 27.33 -17.10 -3.88
N ILE A 612 26.05 -16.75 -3.70
CA ILE A 612 25.12 -16.49 -4.81
C ILE A 612 25.61 -15.31 -5.67
N ASN A 613 26.28 -14.31 -5.10
CA ASN A 613 26.88 -13.24 -5.91
C ASN A 613 27.94 -13.75 -6.91
N LYS A 614 28.51 -14.94 -6.70
CA LYS A 614 29.50 -15.55 -7.60
C LYS A 614 28.92 -16.48 -8.66
N VAL A 615 27.68 -16.95 -8.52
CA VAL A 615 27.07 -17.84 -9.51
C VAL A 615 26.87 -17.13 -10.85
N ASP A 616 26.75 -17.90 -11.93
CA ASP A 616 26.49 -17.39 -13.27
C ASP A 616 25.00 -17.30 -13.55
N LEU A 617 24.25 -18.29 -13.08
CA LEU A 617 22.82 -18.41 -13.26
C LEU A 617 22.17 -19.28 -12.18
N TYR A 618 20.84 -19.28 -12.15
CA TYR A 618 20.07 -20.10 -11.22
C TYR A 618 18.92 -20.87 -11.87
N CYS A 619 18.43 -21.90 -11.19
CA CYS A 619 17.17 -22.58 -11.43
C CYS A 619 16.45 -22.79 -10.09
N ILE A 620 15.30 -22.15 -9.90
CA ILE A 620 14.59 -22.18 -8.61
C ILE A 620 13.05 -22.27 -8.78
N PRO A 621 12.33 -22.80 -7.79
CA PRO A 621 10.87 -22.70 -7.77
C PRO A 621 10.41 -21.27 -7.46
N SER A 622 9.21 -20.91 -7.90
CA SER A 622 8.60 -19.61 -7.56
C SER A 622 8.45 -19.42 -6.05
N GLY A 623 8.89 -18.28 -5.52
CA GLY A 623 8.70 -17.90 -4.10
C GLY A 623 9.81 -16.99 -3.57
N SER A 624 9.92 -16.89 -2.24
CA SER A 624 10.89 -16.01 -1.57
C SER A 624 12.37 -16.35 -1.85
N GLY A 625 12.65 -17.54 -2.39
CA GLY A 625 13.98 -17.93 -2.86
C GLY A 625 14.51 -17.01 -3.98
N ILE A 626 13.60 -16.42 -4.77
CA ILE A 626 13.93 -15.49 -5.86
C ILE A 626 14.67 -14.26 -5.34
N ALA A 627 14.34 -13.78 -4.13
CA ALA A 627 14.92 -12.57 -3.58
C ALA A 627 16.46 -12.60 -3.50
N LYS A 628 17.06 -13.76 -3.23
CA LYS A 628 18.53 -13.85 -3.14
C LYS A 628 19.20 -13.73 -4.50
N VAL A 629 18.73 -14.51 -5.46
CA VAL A 629 19.36 -14.65 -6.77
C VAL A 629 19.04 -13.49 -7.70
N GLN A 630 17.83 -12.93 -7.58
CA GLN A 630 17.34 -11.89 -8.48
C GLN A 630 17.38 -10.51 -7.84
N TRP A 631 16.91 -10.36 -6.59
CA TRP A 631 16.87 -9.04 -5.98
C TRP A 631 18.21 -8.62 -5.39
N ILE A 632 18.94 -9.53 -4.75
CA ILE A 632 20.26 -9.17 -4.18
C ILE A 632 21.35 -9.32 -5.24
N ALA A 633 21.48 -10.50 -5.84
CA ALA A 633 22.60 -10.80 -6.74
C ALA A 633 22.36 -10.46 -8.22
N ASN A 634 21.11 -10.16 -8.60
CA ASN A 634 20.69 -9.79 -9.95
C ASN A 634 21.24 -10.71 -11.06
N LYS A 635 21.13 -12.03 -10.86
CA LYS A 635 21.58 -13.05 -11.82
C LYS A 635 20.47 -13.41 -12.82
N PRO A 636 20.80 -13.83 -14.05
CA PRO A 636 19.83 -14.49 -14.91
C PRO A 636 19.48 -15.87 -14.35
N GLY A 637 18.29 -16.38 -14.64
CA GLY A 637 17.94 -17.73 -14.26
C GLY A 637 16.57 -18.17 -14.71
N VAL A 638 16.25 -19.42 -14.39
CA VAL A 638 15.00 -20.09 -14.71
C VAL A 638 14.14 -20.19 -13.46
N VAL A 639 12.86 -19.88 -13.60
CA VAL A 639 11.84 -20.07 -12.56
C VAL A 639 10.81 -21.06 -13.06
N HIS A 640 10.50 -22.07 -12.25
CA HIS A 640 9.39 -22.99 -12.49
C HIS A 640 8.35 -22.83 -11.39
N ALA A 641 7.06 -23.00 -11.71
CA ALA A 641 5.96 -22.69 -10.79
C ALA A 641 4.72 -23.54 -11.09
N ARG A 642 3.92 -23.82 -10.05
CA ARG A 642 2.62 -24.51 -10.18
C ARG A 642 1.72 -23.79 -11.21
N PRO A 643 0.84 -24.51 -11.94
CA PRO A 643 0.00 -23.92 -13.00
C PRO A 643 -0.83 -22.71 -12.60
N ALA A 644 -1.25 -22.62 -11.33
CA ALA A 644 -2.04 -21.51 -10.80
C ALA A 644 -1.28 -20.17 -10.73
N VAL A 645 0.06 -20.18 -10.73
CA VAL A 645 0.89 -18.96 -10.71
C VAL A 645 0.96 -18.30 -12.10
N HIS A 646 0.73 -19.07 -13.16
CA HIS A 646 0.80 -18.62 -14.57
C HIS A 646 -0.45 -17.85 -15.04
N GLY A 647 -1.52 -17.81 -14.25
CA GLY A 647 -2.78 -17.14 -14.65
C GLY A 647 -2.87 -15.67 -14.25
N VAL A 648 -1.81 -15.09 -13.68
CA VAL A 648 -1.82 -13.76 -13.03
C VAL A 648 -0.55 -12.96 -13.35
N ASP A 649 0.17 -13.28 -14.44
CA ASP A 649 1.46 -12.66 -14.85
C ASP A 649 2.44 -12.44 -13.68
N TRP A 650 2.36 -13.31 -12.68
CA TRP A 650 2.73 -12.99 -11.30
C TRP A 650 4.24 -12.93 -11.10
N VAL A 651 4.99 -13.82 -11.75
CA VAL A 651 6.46 -13.82 -11.67
C VAL A 651 7.02 -12.68 -12.51
N GLU A 652 6.49 -12.49 -13.72
CA GLU A 652 6.99 -11.51 -14.69
C GLU A 652 6.67 -10.08 -14.27
N GLU A 653 5.46 -9.79 -13.78
CA GLU A 653 5.04 -8.45 -13.37
C GLU A 653 5.47 -8.09 -11.94
N HIS A 654 5.68 -9.07 -11.04
CA HIS A 654 5.84 -8.77 -9.61
C HIS A 654 7.16 -9.17 -8.97
N TRP A 655 7.80 -10.24 -9.44
CA TRP A 655 9.07 -10.69 -8.84
C TRP A 655 10.27 -10.42 -9.75
N SER A 656 10.03 -10.36 -11.05
CA SER A 656 11.02 -10.22 -12.12
C SER A 656 10.89 -8.93 -12.95
N SER A 657 10.08 -7.96 -12.50
CA SER A 657 9.87 -6.71 -13.24
C SER A 657 10.75 -5.56 -12.71
N PRO A 658 11.03 -4.54 -13.55
CA PRO A 658 11.72 -3.32 -13.12
C PRO A 658 11.02 -2.57 -11.98
N LEU A 659 9.76 -2.91 -11.69
CA LEU A 659 9.00 -2.31 -10.60
C LEU A 659 9.51 -2.72 -9.21
N VAL A 660 10.27 -3.81 -9.08
CA VAL A 660 10.78 -4.27 -7.77
C VAL A 660 12.28 -4.13 -7.59
N ARG A 661 13.01 -3.81 -8.66
CA ARG A 661 14.46 -3.59 -8.65
C ARG A 661 14.93 -2.87 -9.93
N GLU A 662 15.82 -1.91 -9.77
CA GLU A 662 16.51 -1.24 -10.89
C GLU A 662 17.41 -2.21 -11.67
N ASN A 663 17.38 -2.10 -13.01
CA ASN A 663 18.18 -2.92 -13.92
C ASN A 663 18.06 -4.44 -13.64
N ILE A 664 16.89 -4.89 -13.18
CA ILE A 664 16.65 -6.30 -12.88
C ILE A 664 16.87 -7.13 -14.15
N ILE A 665 17.52 -8.28 -14.01
CA ILE A 665 17.56 -9.30 -15.06
C ILE A 665 16.32 -10.19 -14.86
N PRO A 666 15.33 -10.14 -15.77
CA PRO A 666 14.11 -10.92 -15.61
C PRO A 666 14.41 -12.42 -15.63
N ALA A 667 13.72 -13.18 -14.78
CA ALA A 667 13.80 -14.63 -14.79
C ALA A 667 13.05 -15.18 -15.99
N ARG A 668 13.52 -16.29 -16.55
CA ARG A 668 12.76 -17.04 -17.56
C ARG A 668 11.79 -17.97 -16.87
N LEU A 669 10.50 -17.69 -17.01
CA LEU A 669 9.45 -18.54 -16.47
C LEU A 669 9.20 -19.73 -17.42
N VAL A 670 9.28 -20.95 -16.90
CA VAL A 670 8.98 -22.15 -17.69
C VAL A 670 7.49 -22.20 -18.00
N SER A 671 7.11 -22.28 -19.27
CA SER A 671 5.71 -22.18 -19.72
C SER A 671 4.76 -23.12 -18.98
N LYS A 672 3.54 -22.63 -18.72
CA LYS A 672 2.45 -23.37 -18.07
C LYS A 672 2.15 -24.71 -18.73
N GLU A 673 2.34 -24.83 -20.04
CA GLU A 673 2.12 -26.07 -20.81
C GLU A 673 3.02 -27.21 -20.35
N HIS A 674 4.17 -26.89 -19.77
CA HIS A 674 5.12 -27.85 -19.21
C HIS A 674 4.89 -28.13 -17.73
N MET A 675 3.81 -27.60 -17.11
CA MET A 675 3.55 -27.72 -15.68
C MET A 675 2.37 -28.64 -15.40
N VAL A 676 2.54 -29.53 -14.41
CA VAL A 676 1.49 -30.43 -13.91
C VAL A 676 1.14 -30.01 -12.48
N GLY A 677 -0.12 -29.66 -12.23
CA GLY A 677 -0.59 -29.25 -10.91
C GLY A 677 -1.16 -30.41 -10.10
N PHE A 678 -0.97 -30.38 -8.78
CA PHE A 678 -1.63 -31.28 -7.83
C PHE A 678 -2.63 -30.53 -6.93
N PRO A 679 -3.50 -31.24 -6.18
CA PRO A 679 -4.43 -30.60 -5.25
C PRO A 679 -3.77 -29.82 -4.10
N SER A 680 -2.52 -30.16 -3.73
CA SER A 680 -1.73 -29.46 -2.72
C SER A 680 -0.96 -28.27 -3.32
N SER A 681 -0.05 -27.67 -2.55
CA SER A 681 0.91 -26.68 -3.06
C SER A 681 1.97 -27.28 -4.00
N ASP A 682 1.97 -28.60 -4.18
CA ASP A 682 2.96 -29.34 -4.93
C ASP A 682 2.63 -29.34 -6.43
N TYR A 683 3.64 -29.53 -7.27
CA TYR A 683 3.51 -29.55 -8.73
C TYR A 683 4.54 -30.50 -9.34
N ASP A 684 4.52 -30.67 -10.64
CA ASP A 684 5.66 -31.22 -11.37
C ASP A 684 5.84 -30.47 -12.68
N CYS A 685 6.93 -30.72 -13.39
CA CYS A 685 7.21 -30.08 -14.66
C CYS A 685 7.95 -30.99 -15.64
N ASP A 686 7.88 -30.65 -16.92
CA ASP A 686 8.79 -31.19 -17.92
C ASP A 686 10.21 -30.64 -17.69
N TRP A 687 11.05 -31.47 -17.06
CA TRP A 687 12.46 -31.17 -16.77
C TRP A 687 13.30 -30.91 -18.02
N SER A 688 12.85 -31.36 -19.20
CA SER A 688 13.52 -31.05 -20.47
C SER A 688 13.31 -29.59 -20.85
N ALA A 689 12.10 -29.04 -20.62
CA ALA A 689 11.83 -27.62 -20.85
C ALA A 689 12.64 -26.73 -19.90
N VAL A 690 12.79 -27.14 -18.63
CA VAL A 690 13.67 -26.46 -17.66
C VAL A 690 15.12 -26.46 -18.15
N TYR A 691 15.62 -27.62 -18.58
CA TYR A 691 16.97 -27.77 -19.16
C TYR A 691 17.19 -26.84 -20.35
N GLU A 692 16.25 -26.80 -21.30
CA GLU A 692 16.36 -25.97 -22.49
C GLU A 692 16.48 -24.48 -22.16
N GLU A 693 15.70 -23.98 -21.19
CA GLU A 693 15.83 -22.60 -20.74
C GLU A 693 17.17 -22.31 -20.06
N ILE A 694 17.69 -23.26 -19.26
CA ILE A 694 19.03 -23.13 -18.66
C ILE A 694 20.09 -23.01 -19.77
N VAL A 695 20.07 -23.92 -20.75
CA VAL A 695 21.05 -23.92 -21.85
C VAL A 695 21.00 -22.63 -22.67
N LYS A 696 19.80 -22.10 -22.95
CA LYS A 696 19.66 -20.81 -23.64
C LYS A 696 20.36 -19.68 -22.87
N ILE A 697 20.15 -19.60 -21.55
CA ILE A 697 20.84 -18.61 -20.70
C ILE A 697 22.35 -18.81 -20.73
N VAL A 698 22.84 -20.05 -20.54
CA VAL A 698 24.29 -20.34 -20.53
C VAL A 698 24.95 -19.88 -21.85
N ARG A 699 24.29 -20.09 -22.99
CA ARG A 699 24.81 -19.70 -24.31
C ARG A 699 24.81 -18.19 -24.55
N GLU A 700 23.97 -17.44 -23.84
CA GLU A 700 23.94 -15.97 -23.87
C GLU A 700 24.98 -15.34 -22.94
N LEU A 701 25.38 -16.07 -21.90
CA LEU A 701 26.43 -15.63 -20.99
C LEU A 701 27.80 -15.75 -21.68
N SER A 702 28.61 -14.70 -21.57
CA SER A 702 30.03 -14.79 -21.91
C SER A 702 30.78 -15.54 -20.80
N PRO A 703 31.64 -16.53 -21.12
CA PRO A 703 32.54 -17.12 -20.13
C PRO A 703 33.38 -16.02 -19.47
N ARG A 704 33.46 -16.03 -18.13
CA ARG A 704 34.13 -15.00 -17.33
C ARG A 704 35.66 -15.09 -17.38
#